data_AF-A0A2D9X488-F1
#
_entry.id   AF-A0A2D9X488-F1
#
_cell.length_a   1.000
_cell.length_b   1.000
_cell.length_c   1.000
_cell.angle_alpha   90.00
_cell.angle_beta   90.00
_cell.angle_gamma   90.00
#
_symmetry.space_group_name_H-M   'P 1'
#
loop_
_entity.id
_entity.type
_entity.pdbx_description
1 polymer ?
#
loop_
_entity_poly.entity_id
_entity_poly.type
_entity_poly.pdbx_seq_one_letter_code
_entity_poly.pdbx_strand_id
1 'polypeptide(L)'
;MSDIFIGTLFHKRFHPTTHAFTYPAFFFGLDCDSIESITKKNLFFSYNRFNLFSIYDRDYLKDTKQTISEKIRSLLQEHNHNTPITSIRLFTSARCLGYCFNPVSFYYCYTNDTLTYVIAEVNNTFGERHPYILTCNDIGKFINTSTNKEFYVSPFFDIEGSYDFKLTPYQPSMVFIIDYKKDDQLLLHASLKGSRLRMSSLTTIKLLLTFPWTCFATFLRILFQAFNLKFKKYLPIKQKMKIKHPDSFLSKKPGFMQYLHMKLVLSQLKHIQDYHISVTLPSGITQSFGDPSRSEDATVWIKDYRFFSRVALRQDIGLGESFMLNEWESNDVKTLLLIFLKSLKTSQNINSWVSFPIKLLLIFQHFLNRNHITNSKKNIGKHYDLSNDFFKCFLDDTMMYSCAFYPDKKTSLLDAQKEKIQKIIEASDVKPGMHILEIGSGWGSLAIELATKHNCRVTTVTISKEQFNYVKEKIKNLNLTDKITLLFQDYRHLDGTFDRVISIEMIEAVGHKYLPTYFKKINDLLTESGKAFIQSITIRDEIYHTYKSKTDWIQKYIFPGGHLPSVSHIKEIIKNTNLSLTFSENIGPHYIQTLEDWKITLLKNIETVKSLGFDDTFIRKWLYYFEYCQAGFKADQVRDYHLVFDKK
;
A
#
# COMPACT_ATOMS: atom_id res chain seq x y z
N MET A 1 19.77 41.34 7.51
CA MET A 1 20.91 41.03 8.40
C MET A 1 20.66 39.67 9.04
N SER A 2 21.71 38.89 9.34
CA SER A 2 21.59 37.56 9.95
C SER A 2 22.27 37.51 11.31
N ASP A 3 21.58 36.86 12.24
CA ASP A 3 21.92 36.86 13.66
C ASP A 3 21.90 35.44 14.23
N ILE A 4 22.71 35.21 15.27
CA ILE A 4 22.66 34.02 16.11
C ILE A 4 22.21 34.48 17.49
N PHE A 5 21.22 33.82 18.09
CA PHE A 5 20.78 34.09 19.45
C PHE A 5 21.26 32.96 20.34
N ILE A 6 22.00 33.29 21.39
CA ILE A 6 22.48 32.32 22.39
C ILE A 6 21.75 32.60 23.70
N GLY A 7 21.23 31.55 24.32
CA GLY A 7 20.66 31.68 25.66
C GLY A 7 20.13 30.37 26.22
N THR A 8 18.97 30.43 26.87
CA THR A 8 18.45 29.32 27.69
C THR A 8 17.01 28.99 27.37
N LEU A 9 16.73 27.69 27.35
CA LEU A 9 15.39 27.13 27.31
C LEU A 9 15.02 26.61 28.69
N PHE A 10 13.85 27.00 29.17
CA PHE A 10 13.28 26.55 30.43
C PHE A 10 11.92 25.92 30.19
N HIS A 11 11.67 24.78 30.81
CA HIS A 11 10.37 24.12 30.80
C HIS A 11 9.99 23.78 32.24
N LYS A 12 8.76 24.12 32.62
CA LYS A 12 8.15 23.71 33.89
C LYS A 12 6.75 23.19 33.65
N ARG A 13 6.55 21.92 33.97
CA ARG A 13 5.24 21.30 34.12
C ARG A 13 4.76 21.49 35.56
N PHE A 14 3.48 21.81 35.72
CA PHE A 14 2.84 21.99 37.03
C PHE A 14 1.99 20.79 37.42
N HIS A 15 1.13 20.30 36.52
CA HIS A 15 0.18 19.21 36.82
C HIS A 15 0.24 18.04 35.81
N PRO A 16 -0.09 16.80 36.22
CA PRO A 16 -0.40 16.38 37.59
C PRO A 16 0.86 16.17 38.43
N THR A 17 2.06 16.16 37.82
CA THR A 17 3.34 16.12 38.54
C THR A 17 4.21 17.28 38.13
N THR A 18 4.76 17.98 39.12
CA THR A 18 5.69 19.09 38.91
C THR A 18 7.02 18.57 38.36
N HIS A 19 7.52 19.18 37.28
CA HIS A 19 8.81 18.83 36.71
C HIS A 19 9.39 20.02 35.97
N ALA A 20 10.63 20.41 36.27
CA ALA A 20 11.27 21.54 35.64
C ALA A 20 12.69 21.21 35.21
N PHE A 21 13.12 21.80 34.09
CA PHE A 21 14.50 21.68 33.61
C PHE A 21 14.86 22.88 32.75
N THR A 22 16.15 23.22 32.77
CA THR A 22 16.74 24.31 31.99
C THR A 22 17.93 23.77 31.22
N TYR A 23 18.14 24.24 29.99
CA TYR A 23 19.33 23.90 29.21
C TYR A 23 19.71 25.03 28.26
N PRO A 24 21.00 25.14 27.91
CA PRO A 24 21.44 26.13 26.93
C PRO A 24 20.95 25.75 25.53
N ALA A 25 20.65 26.78 24.73
CA ALA A 25 20.22 26.63 23.35
C ALA A 25 20.68 27.82 22.51
N PHE A 26 20.69 27.63 21.20
CA PHE A 26 20.94 28.70 20.24
C PHE A 26 19.98 28.60 19.06
N PHE A 27 19.71 29.75 18.45
CA PHE A 27 18.78 29.91 17.35
C PHE A 27 19.35 30.87 16.30
N PHE A 28 18.88 30.75 15.08
CA PHE A 28 19.23 31.62 13.97
C PHE A 28 18.10 32.62 13.72
N GLY A 29 18.45 33.90 13.63
CA GLY A 29 17.60 34.97 13.13
C GLY A 29 17.98 35.27 11.68
N LEU A 30 17.09 34.95 10.74
CA LEU A 30 17.34 34.99 9.31
C LEU A 30 16.34 35.89 8.61
N ASP A 31 16.78 36.48 7.52
CA ASP A 31 15.97 37.32 6.64
C ASP A 31 15.49 36.48 5.46
N CYS A 32 14.23 36.00 5.47
CA CYS A 32 13.76 35.01 4.50
C CYS A 32 13.91 35.46 3.05
N ASP A 33 13.75 36.76 2.80
CA ASP A 33 13.82 37.36 1.46
C ASP A 33 15.28 37.52 0.98
N SER A 34 16.27 37.35 1.86
CA SER A 34 17.70 37.47 1.52
C SER A 34 18.58 36.35 2.08
N ILE A 35 18.00 35.20 2.45
CA ILE A 35 18.73 34.04 3.02
C ILE A 35 19.89 33.61 2.11
N GLU A 36 19.68 33.61 0.79
CA GLU A 36 20.71 33.19 -0.16
C GLU A 36 21.98 34.06 -0.09
N SER A 37 21.82 35.36 0.17
CA SER A 37 22.95 36.29 0.34
C SER A 37 23.83 35.97 1.56
N ILE A 38 23.25 35.33 2.58
CA ILE A 38 23.98 34.90 3.80
C ILE A 38 25.00 33.82 3.44
N THR A 39 24.63 32.91 2.53
CA THR A 39 25.50 31.79 2.13
C THR A 39 26.79 32.25 1.44
N LYS A 40 26.75 33.40 0.76
CA LYS A 40 27.92 34.01 0.13
C LYS A 40 28.90 34.61 1.15
N LYS A 41 28.41 34.98 2.34
CA LYS A 41 29.16 35.69 3.39
C LYS A 41 29.60 34.77 4.54
N ASN A 42 29.14 33.53 4.58
CA ASN A 42 29.44 32.58 5.66
C ASN A 42 29.79 31.20 5.11
N LEU A 43 31.05 30.78 5.31
CA LEU A 43 31.60 29.51 4.81
C LEU A 43 30.95 28.28 5.43
N PHE A 44 30.43 28.40 6.66
CA PHE A 44 29.92 27.28 7.46
C PHE A 44 28.38 27.25 7.53
N PHE A 45 27.72 28.09 6.74
CA PHE A 45 26.27 28.13 6.64
C PHE A 45 25.83 27.97 5.18
N SER A 46 24.73 27.27 4.94
CA SER A 46 24.15 27.13 3.62
C SER A 46 22.63 27.11 3.61
N TYR A 47 22.07 27.39 2.45
CA TYR A 47 20.65 27.31 2.16
C TYR A 47 20.44 26.27 1.05
N ASN A 48 19.49 25.35 1.26
CA ASN A 48 19.16 24.20 0.40
C ASN A 48 20.34 23.30 -0.01
N ARG A 49 21.48 23.39 0.70
CA ARG A 49 22.70 22.61 0.47
C ARG A 49 23.24 22.13 1.81
N PHE A 50 23.95 21.00 1.80
CA PHE A 50 24.62 20.49 3.01
C PHE A 50 25.81 21.38 3.38
N ASN A 51 25.93 21.70 4.67
CA ASN A 51 27.09 22.39 5.28
C ASN A 51 27.04 22.13 6.80
N LEU A 52 27.97 22.72 7.57
CA LEU A 52 28.01 22.63 9.01
C LEU A 52 26.66 23.04 9.63
N PHE A 53 26.17 24.24 9.26
CA PHE A 53 24.79 24.65 9.51
C PHE A 53 24.04 24.84 8.20
N SER A 54 22.79 24.36 8.14
CA SER A 54 21.97 24.51 6.93
C SER A 54 20.49 24.72 7.20
N ILE A 55 19.85 25.48 6.30
CA ILE A 55 18.41 25.69 6.23
C ILE A 55 17.92 25.09 4.91
N TYR A 56 16.82 24.35 4.93
CA TYR A 56 16.18 23.87 3.70
C TYR A 56 14.71 24.24 3.69
N ASP A 57 14.16 24.66 2.55
CA ASP A 57 12.75 25.04 2.45
C ASP A 57 11.80 23.91 2.86
N ARG A 58 12.15 22.66 2.54
CA ARG A 58 11.39 21.45 2.94
C ARG A 58 11.26 21.23 4.45
N ASP A 59 12.07 21.93 5.25
CA ASP A 59 12.04 21.81 6.70
C ASP A 59 11.03 22.73 7.38
N TYR A 60 10.39 23.60 6.61
CA TYR A 60 9.50 24.65 7.10
C TYR A 60 8.18 24.62 6.32
N LEU A 61 7.08 24.73 7.05
CA LEU A 61 5.72 24.66 6.56
C LEU A 61 5.48 23.41 5.69
N LYS A 62 4.51 23.48 4.76
CA LYS A 62 4.18 22.42 3.80
C LYS A 62 5.41 22.11 2.90
N ASP A 63 5.65 20.84 2.60
CA ASP A 63 6.77 20.41 1.73
C ASP A 63 6.45 20.67 0.25
N THR A 64 6.57 21.93 -0.16
CA THR A 64 6.35 22.39 -1.54
C THR A 64 7.68 22.83 -2.17
N LYS A 65 7.67 23.08 -3.49
CA LYS A 65 8.82 23.65 -4.22
C LYS A 65 9.06 25.14 -3.93
N GLN A 66 8.18 25.78 -3.18
CA GLN A 66 8.25 27.21 -2.84
C GLN A 66 9.35 27.47 -1.80
N THR A 67 9.87 28.70 -1.78
CA THR A 67 10.75 29.21 -0.72
C THR A 67 9.98 29.39 0.59
N ILE A 68 10.68 29.44 1.74
CA ILE A 68 10.05 29.75 3.04
C ILE A 68 9.19 31.03 2.97
N SER A 69 9.70 32.06 2.27
CA SER A 69 9.03 33.35 2.16
C SER A 69 7.71 33.27 1.38
N GLU A 70 7.71 32.53 0.28
CA GLU A 70 6.51 32.27 -0.54
C GLU A 70 5.47 31.46 0.24
N LYS A 71 5.91 30.40 0.96
CA LYS A 71 5.01 29.57 1.77
C LYS A 71 4.27 30.38 2.84
N ILE A 72 4.96 31.32 3.50
CA ILE A 72 4.32 32.18 4.51
C ILE A 72 3.28 33.09 3.86
N ARG A 73 3.59 33.70 2.72
CA ARG A 73 2.64 34.56 2.01
C ARG A 73 1.41 33.78 1.53
N SER A 74 1.61 32.57 0.97
CA SER A 74 0.50 31.68 0.62
C SER A 74 -0.33 31.29 1.83
N LEU A 75 0.30 30.95 2.97
CA LEU A 75 -0.41 30.60 4.20
C LEU A 75 -1.29 31.75 4.71
N LEU A 76 -0.79 32.98 4.71
CA LEU A 76 -1.56 34.16 5.11
C LEU A 76 -2.73 34.43 4.15
N GLN A 77 -2.51 34.29 2.83
CA GLN A 77 -3.57 34.42 1.82
C GLN A 77 -4.65 33.34 1.98
N GLU A 78 -4.26 32.08 2.23
CA GLU A 78 -5.19 30.96 2.48
C GLU A 78 -6.12 31.24 3.68
N HIS A 79 -5.67 32.05 4.65
CA HIS A 79 -6.42 32.43 5.85
C HIS A 79 -7.10 33.81 5.75
N ASN A 80 -7.23 34.36 4.54
CA ASN A 80 -7.84 35.68 4.27
C ASN A 80 -7.12 36.88 4.92
N HIS A 81 -5.82 36.74 5.24
CA HIS A 81 -4.98 37.85 5.69
C HIS A 81 -4.35 38.57 4.48
N ASN A 82 -5.07 39.56 3.94
CA ASN A 82 -4.70 40.23 2.68
C ASN A 82 -3.70 41.39 2.83
N THR A 83 -3.17 41.64 4.03
CA THR A 83 -2.18 42.70 4.24
C THR A 83 -0.87 42.35 3.52
N PRO A 84 -0.32 43.22 2.66
CA PRO A 84 0.90 42.92 1.92
C PRO A 84 2.11 42.86 2.86
N ILE A 85 2.75 41.69 2.92
CA ILE A 85 3.97 41.47 3.73
C ILE A 85 5.20 41.87 2.92
N THR A 86 5.90 42.92 3.37
CA THR A 86 7.09 43.46 2.73
C THR A 86 8.36 42.71 3.12
N SER A 87 8.46 42.21 4.35
CA SER A 87 9.61 41.41 4.79
C SER A 87 9.27 40.38 5.85
N ILE A 88 10.04 39.28 5.89
CA ILE A 88 9.86 38.20 6.86
C ILE A 88 11.17 37.86 7.57
N ARG A 89 11.17 37.91 8.91
CA ARG A 89 12.28 37.45 9.75
C ARG A 89 11.95 36.09 10.36
N LEU A 90 12.80 35.10 10.11
CA LEU A 90 12.70 33.76 10.67
C LEU A 90 13.60 33.61 11.88
N PHE A 91 13.03 33.22 13.00
CA PHE A 91 13.73 32.77 14.19
C PHE A 91 13.57 31.25 14.33
N THR A 92 14.65 30.48 14.18
CA THR A 92 14.54 29.01 14.08
C THR A 92 15.81 28.25 14.50
N SER A 93 15.70 26.93 14.63
CA SER A 93 16.85 26.02 14.72
C SER A 93 17.29 25.59 13.31
N ALA A 94 18.59 25.69 13.01
CA ALA A 94 19.15 25.18 11.75
C ALA A 94 19.56 23.71 11.88
N ARG A 95 19.69 23.00 10.74
CA ARG A 95 20.39 21.71 10.71
C ARG A 95 21.83 21.90 11.13
N CYS A 96 22.35 20.99 11.93
CA CYS A 96 23.77 20.84 12.23
C CYS A 96 24.24 19.50 11.65
N LEU A 97 25.21 19.52 10.74
CA LEU A 97 25.73 18.32 10.06
C LEU A 97 24.61 17.43 9.48
N GLY A 98 23.59 18.06 8.90
CA GLY A 98 22.44 17.39 8.29
C GLY A 98 21.37 16.90 9.26
N TYR A 99 21.58 16.92 10.58
CA TYR A 99 20.56 16.62 11.59
C TYR A 99 19.88 17.91 12.08
N CYS A 100 18.55 17.90 12.22
CA CYS A 100 17.83 18.99 12.88
C CYS A 100 16.73 18.42 13.74
N PHE A 101 16.66 18.90 14.98
CA PHE A 101 15.47 18.84 15.81
C PHE A 101 15.02 20.27 16.05
N ASN A 102 13.96 20.68 15.38
CA ASN A 102 13.41 22.03 15.46
C ASN A 102 12.00 21.96 16.09
N PRO A 103 11.84 22.24 17.40
CA PRO A 103 10.55 22.12 18.06
C PRO A 103 9.60 23.27 17.71
N VAL A 104 10.13 24.47 17.44
CA VAL A 104 9.34 25.65 17.08
C VAL A 104 10.14 26.63 16.23
N SER A 105 9.50 27.20 15.20
CA SER A 105 9.98 28.34 14.44
C SER A 105 9.05 29.53 14.63
N PHE A 106 9.58 30.76 14.66
CA PHE A 106 8.78 31.98 14.66
C PHE A 106 9.07 32.82 13.42
N TYR A 107 8.01 33.25 12.73
CA TYR A 107 8.10 34.13 11.57
C TYR A 107 7.51 35.49 11.91
N TYR A 108 8.34 36.52 11.93
CA TYR A 108 7.91 37.90 12.14
C TYR A 108 7.65 38.53 10.78
N CYS A 109 6.39 38.87 10.50
CA CYS A 109 5.92 39.36 9.21
C CYS A 109 5.64 40.86 9.31
N TYR A 110 6.33 41.65 8.49
CA TYR A 110 6.26 43.10 8.50
C TYR A 110 5.54 43.64 7.28
N THR A 111 4.75 44.70 7.47
CA THR A 111 4.18 45.55 6.42
C THR A 111 4.71 46.96 6.62
N ASN A 112 5.49 47.48 5.67
CA ASN A 112 6.11 48.82 5.75
C ASN A 112 6.78 49.08 7.13
N ASP A 113 7.67 48.16 7.53
CA ASP A 113 8.40 48.17 8.81
C ASP A 113 7.54 48.06 10.09
N THR A 114 6.23 47.91 9.96
CA THR A 114 5.32 47.62 11.09
C THR A 114 5.12 46.12 11.20
N LEU A 115 5.32 45.54 12.39
CA LEU A 115 5.09 44.12 12.64
C LEU A 115 3.59 43.83 12.67
N THR A 116 3.09 43.03 11.72
CA THR A 116 1.64 42.78 11.58
C THR A 116 1.26 41.41 12.11
N TYR A 117 2.06 40.38 11.81
CA TYR A 117 1.80 39.01 12.22
C TYR A 117 3.06 38.34 12.77
N VAL A 118 2.86 37.46 13.75
CA VAL A 118 3.86 36.46 14.14
C VAL A 118 3.27 35.08 13.89
N ILE A 119 3.96 34.22 13.15
CA ILE A 119 3.52 32.83 12.96
C ILE A 119 4.42 31.93 13.80
N ALA A 120 3.83 31.11 14.67
CA ALA A 120 4.54 30.11 15.45
C ALA A 120 4.31 28.72 14.82
N GLU A 121 5.29 28.20 14.09
CA GLU A 121 5.24 26.84 13.57
C GLU A 121 5.74 25.86 14.62
N VAL A 122 4.82 25.07 15.18
CA VAL A 122 5.12 24.07 16.19
C VAL A 122 5.29 22.71 15.53
N ASN A 123 6.38 22.01 15.90
CA ASN A 123 6.71 20.68 15.41
C ASN A 123 6.62 19.67 16.56
N ASN A 124 6.12 18.47 16.29
CA ASN A 124 6.09 17.40 17.29
C ASN A 124 7.11 16.29 16.99
N THR A 125 7.31 15.40 17.97
CA THR A 125 8.23 14.25 17.84
C THR A 125 7.74 13.18 16.86
N PHE A 126 6.56 13.34 16.26
CA PHE A 126 5.98 12.43 15.27
C PHE A 126 6.17 12.92 13.82
N GLY A 127 6.89 14.03 13.62
CA GLY A 127 7.14 14.59 12.29
C GLY A 127 5.96 15.38 11.73
N GLU A 128 5.01 15.78 12.58
CA GLU A 128 3.90 16.67 12.21
C GLU A 128 4.30 18.12 12.49
N ARG A 129 3.69 19.04 11.76
CA ARG A 129 3.84 20.48 11.97
C ARG A 129 2.48 21.16 11.93
N HIS A 130 2.38 22.26 12.65
CA HIS A 130 1.20 23.11 12.65
C HIS A 130 1.59 24.58 12.85
N PRO A 131 1.15 25.48 11.96
CA PRO A 131 1.37 26.92 12.11
C PRO A 131 0.24 27.59 12.91
N TYR A 132 0.59 28.31 13.98
CA TYR A 132 -0.31 29.24 14.67
C TYR A 132 -0.09 30.65 14.16
N ILE A 133 -1.11 31.27 13.56
CA ILE A 133 -1.06 32.67 13.09
C ILE A 133 -1.47 33.59 14.24
N LEU A 134 -0.58 34.50 14.63
CA LEU A 134 -0.79 35.42 15.75
C LEU A 134 -0.84 36.86 15.24
N THR A 135 -2.01 37.49 15.34
CA THR A 135 -2.20 38.90 14.94
C THR A 135 -1.65 39.86 15.99
N CYS A 136 -0.86 40.84 15.57
CA CYS A 136 -0.22 41.82 16.47
C CYS A 136 -1.01 43.13 16.45
N ASN A 137 -1.96 43.30 17.38
CA ASN A 137 -2.77 44.53 17.46
C ASN A 137 -2.14 45.62 18.34
N ASP A 138 -1.48 45.25 19.44
CA ASP A 138 -0.80 46.17 20.38
C ASP A 138 0.68 45.78 20.55
N ILE A 139 1.58 46.55 19.93
CA ILE A 139 3.03 46.31 19.98
C ILE A 139 3.62 47.12 21.14
N GLY A 140 3.49 46.58 22.35
CA GLY A 140 4.21 47.09 23.52
C GLY A 140 5.60 46.45 23.67
N LYS A 141 6.11 46.39 24.91
CA LYS A 141 7.32 45.61 25.24
C LYS A 141 7.17 44.11 24.93
N PHE A 142 5.93 43.61 24.97
CA PHE A 142 5.58 42.24 24.66
C PHE A 142 4.32 42.21 23.80
N ILE A 143 4.29 41.27 22.86
CA ILE A 143 3.13 40.85 22.08
C ILE A 143 2.50 39.72 22.88
N ASN A 144 1.28 39.92 23.37
CA ASN A 144 0.52 38.91 24.10
C ASN A 144 -0.67 38.48 23.26
N THR A 145 -0.84 37.18 23.10
CA THR A 145 -1.89 36.60 22.27
C THR A 145 -2.23 35.22 22.77
N SER A 146 -3.49 34.81 22.64
CA SER A 146 -3.97 33.52 23.09
C SER A 146 -4.66 32.82 21.91
N THR A 147 -4.49 31.51 21.82
CA THR A 147 -5.15 30.68 20.81
C THR A 147 -5.47 29.30 21.37
N ASN A 148 -6.44 28.62 20.77
CA ASN A 148 -6.78 27.25 21.16
C ASN A 148 -5.62 26.31 20.84
N LYS A 149 -5.38 25.35 21.73
CA LYS A 149 -4.40 24.30 21.48
C LYS A 149 -4.97 23.32 20.47
N GLU A 150 -4.53 23.44 19.23
CA GLU A 150 -5.03 22.57 18.14
C GLU A 150 -4.07 21.43 17.76
N PHE A 151 -2.88 21.39 18.39
CA PHE A 151 -1.80 20.50 17.98
C PHE A 151 -1.32 19.58 19.12
N TYR A 152 -1.05 18.32 18.77
CA TYR A 152 -0.57 17.31 19.71
C TYR A 152 0.96 17.33 19.80
N VAL A 153 1.51 17.87 20.90
CA VAL A 153 2.95 18.10 21.05
C VAL A 153 3.61 17.14 22.05
N SER A 154 2.87 16.68 23.07
CA SER A 154 3.42 15.89 24.18
C SER A 154 2.55 14.65 24.46
N PRO A 155 3.15 13.47 24.70
CA PRO A 155 2.41 12.26 25.10
C PRO A 155 1.76 12.34 26.48
N PHE A 156 1.98 13.43 27.22
CA PHE A 156 1.55 13.60 28.60
C PHE A 156 0.49 14.71 28.77
N PHE A 157 0.00 15.27 27.68
CA PHE A 157 -1.03 16.31 27.66
C PHE A 157 -2.04 16.03 26.55
N ASP A 158 -3.30 16.42 26.77
CA ASP A 158 -4.34 16.34 25.74
C ASP A 158 -4.17 17.45 24.70
N ILE A 159 -5.04 17.46 23.68
CA ILE A 159 -5.15 18.59 22.75
C ILE A 159 -5.98 19.73 23.35
N GLU A 160 -6.88 19.46 24.30
CA GLU A 160 -7.76 20.48 24.90
C GLU A 160 -7.02 21.57 25.70
N GLY A 161 -7.51 22.81 25.61
CA GLY A 161 -7.01 23.99 26.32
C GLY A 161 -6.54 25.10 25.37
N SER A 162 -5.75 26.04 25.89
CA SER A 162 -5.24 27.18 25.14
C SER A 162 -3.74 27.39 25.35
N TYR A 163 -3.10 28.02 24.36
CA TYR A 163 -1.75 28.54 24.47
C TYR A 163 -1.78 30.06 24.58
N ASP A 164 -1.17 30.58 25.64
CA ASP A 164 -0.86 32.01 25.76
C ASP A 164 0.59 32.23 25.33
N PHE A 165 0.75 32.96 24.23
CA PHE A 165 2.04 33.37 23.71
C PHE A 165 2.39 34.77 24.21
N LYS A 166 3.59 34.91 24.75
CA LYS A 166 4.17 36.21 25.14
C LYS A 166 5.55 36.35 24.53
N LEU A 167 5.65 37.23 23.54
CA LEU A 167 6.79 37.34 22.63
C LEU A 167 7.33 38.77 22.63
N THR A 168 8.64 38.97 22.54
CA THR A 168 9.20 40.29 22.25
C THR A 168 9.23 40.56 20.74
N PRO A 169 9.05 41.81 20.27
CA PRO A 169 9.39 42.17 18.89
C PRO A 169 10.84 41.82 18.57
N TYR A 170 11.18 41.65 17.28
CA TYR A 170 12.53 41.27 16.86
C TYR A 170 13.57 42.33 17.29
N GLN A 171 14.38 42.01 18.28
CA GLN A 171 15.31 42.93 18.93
C GLN A 171 16.56 42.20 19.47
N PRO A 172 17.60 42.89 19.96
CA PRO A 172 18.83 42.26 20.43
C PRO A 172 18.66 41.28 21.60
N SER A 173 17.63 41.44 22.42
CA SER A 173 17.29 40.52 23.51
C SER A 173 15.88 39.97 23.29
N MET A 174 15.79 38.70 22.94
CA MET A 174 14.54 38.04 22.60
C MET A 174 14.05 37.19 23.77
N VAL A 175 12.75 37.28 24.05
CA VAL A 175 12.06 36.43 25.03
C VAL A 175 10.80 35.87 24.39
N PHE A 176 10.65 34.55 24.43
CA PHE A 176 9.46 33.83 24.01
C PHE A 176 8.96 33.05 25.21
N ILE A 177 7.67 33.18 25.51
CA ILE A 177 6.98 32.42 26.55
C ILE A 177 5.76 31.79 25.92
N ILE A 178 5.55 30.51 26.20
CA ILE A 178 4.38 29.75 25.81
C ILE A 178 3.83 29.10 27.09
N ASP A 179 2.67 29.56 27.51
CA ASP A 179 1.94 29.01 28.63
C ASP A 179 0.78 28.16 28.10
N TYR A 180 0.73 26.89 28.51
CA TYR A 180 -0.38 26.00 28.21
C TYR A 180 -1.33 25.96 29.39
N LYS A 181 -2.58 26.33 29.15
CA LYS A 181 -3.65 26.31 30.14
C LYS A 181 -4.77 25.36 29.74
N LYS A 182 -5.41 24.75 30.73
CA LYS A 182 -6.67 24.02 30.58
C LYS A 182 -7.54 24.33 31.79
N ASP A 183 -8.80 24.71 31.57
CA ASP A 183 -9.75 25.07 32.64
C ASP A 183 -9.15 26.12 33.61
N ASP A 184 -8.52 27.16 33.04
CA ASP A 184 -7.76 28.22 33.72
C ASP A 184 -6.56 27.77 34.58
N GLN A 185 -6.24 26.47 34.60
CA GLN A 185 -5.05 25.95 35.27
C GLN A 185 -3.83 25.97 34.35
N LEU A 186 -2.73 26.56 34.80
CA LEU A 186 -1.44 26.53 34.10
C LEU A 186 -0.83 25.13 34.19
N LEU A 187 -0.74 24.44 33.05
CA LEU A 187 -0.25 23.06 32.98
C LEU A 187 1.24 22.99 32.61
N LEU A 188 1.69 23.85 31.70
CA LEU A 188 3.06 23.93 31.23
C LEU A 188 3.46 25.40 31.01
N HIS A 189 4.64 25.77 31.50
CA HIS A 189 5.32 27.01 31.16
C HIS A 189 6.60 26.66 30.40
N ALA A 190 6.72 27.14 29.16
CA ALA A 190 7.94 27.04 28.37
C ALA A 190 8.45 28.45 28.07
N SER A 191 9.73 28.71 28.33
CA SER A 191 10.35 29.97 27.95
C SER A 191 11.69 29.80 27.27
N LEU A 192 11.94 30.67 26.30
CA LEU A 192 13.17 30.82 25.58
C LEU A 192 13.66 32.25 25.75
N LYS A 193 14.89 32.42 26.21
CA LYS A 193 15.56 33.72 26.29
C LYS A 193 16.86 33.65 25.51
N GLY A 194 17.14 34.65 24.69
CA GLY A 194 18.35 34.68 23.87
C GLY A 194 18.87 36.09 23.63
N SER A 195 20.19 36.24 23.67
CA SER A 195 20.89 37.48 23.34
C SER A 195 21.55 37.37 21.97
N ARG A 196 21.44 38.45 21.19
CA ARG A 196 21.91 38.51 19.81
C ARG A 196 23.43 38.55 19.73
N LEU A 197 23.96 37.72 18.84
CA LEU A 197 25.33 37.70 18.36
C LEU A 197 25.31 37.85 16.84
N ARG A 198 26.13 38.76 16.29
CA ARG A 198 26.19 38.95 14.83
C ARG A 198 26.74 37.69 14.16
N MET A 199 26.09 37.25 13.10
CA MET A 199 26.50 36.04 12.38
C MET A 199 27.67 36.33 11.44
N SER A 200 28.73 35.53 11.55
CA SER A 200 29.90 35.49 10.67
C SER A 200 30.49 34.08 10.65
N SER A 201 31.39 33.76 9.70
CA SER A 201 32.05 32.44 9.66
C SER A 201 32.73 32.10 11.00
N LEU A 202 33.38 33.09 11.64
CA LEU A 202 34.05 32.92 12.92
C LEU A 202 33.07 32.63 14.06
N THR A 203 31.94 33.35 14.14
CA THR A 203 30.94 33.11 15.19
C THR A 203 30.21 31.79 14.98
N THR A 204 29.97 31.40 13.73
CA THR A 204 29.34 30.11 13.38
C THR A 204 30.21 28.91 13.76
N ILE A 205 31.52 28.94 13.49
CA ILE A 205 32.39 27.83 13.92
C ILE A 205 32.60 27.81 15.45
N LYS A 206 32.72 28.99 16.09
CA LYS A 206 32.80 29.09 17.55
C LYS A 206 31.56 28.53 18.23
N LEU A 207 30.38 28.69 17.63
CA LEU A 207 29.13 28.12 18.12
C LEU A 207 29.20 26.60 18.24
N LEU A 208 29.74 25.92 17.22
CA LEU A 208 29.93 24.46 17.24
C LEU A 208 30.88 24.04 18.35
N LEU A 209 31.99 24.76 18.54
CA LEU A 209 32.98 24.45 19.57
C LEU A 209 32.48 24.72 21.00
N THR A 210 31.62 25.73 21.17
CA THR A 210 31.07 26.12 22.48
C THR A 210 29.91 25.21 22.89
N PHE A 211 29.12 24.76 21.90
CA PHE A 211 27.95 23.91 22.09
C PHE A 211 28.11 22.59 21.35
N PRO A 212 29.22 21.86 21.52
CA PRO A 212 29.46 20.64 20.77
C PRO A 212 28.36 19.66 21.15
N TRP A 213 27.80 18.96 20.17
CA TRP A 213 26.70 18.00 20.37
C TRP A 213 25.36 18.60 20.81
N THR A 214 25.21 19.90 21.07
CA THR A 214 23.94 20.45 21.61
C THR A 214 22.77 20.25 20.64
N CYS A 215 23.04 20.28 19.33
CA CYS A 215 22.06 19.94 18.29
C CYS A 215 21.57 18.49 18.37
N PHE A 216 22.43 17.53 18.74
CA PHE A 216 22.07 16.12 18.91
C PHE A 216 21.50 15.83 20.32
N ALA A 217 22.08 16.48 21.33
CA ALA A 217 21.77 16.30 22.74
C ALA A 217 20.37 16.84 23.09
N THR A 218 19.84 17.83 22.37
CA THR A 218 18.51 18.39 22.66
C THR A 218 17.41 17.33 22.55
N PHE A 219 17.41 16.52 21.48
CA PHE A 219 16.44 15.43 21.33
C PHE A 219 16.64 14.34 22.40
N LEU A 220 17.88 13.93 22.66
CA LEU A 220 18.20 12.95 23.70
C LEU A 220 17.79 13.43 25.11
N ARG A 221 17.98 14.72 25.41
CA ARG A 221 17.52 15.34 26.66
C ARG A 221 15.99 15.27 26.77
N ILE A 222 15.26 15.56 25.69
CA ILE A 222 13.79 15.46 25.68
C ILE A 222 13.35 14.02 25.93
N LEU A 223 13.96 13.03 25.27
CA LEU A 223 13.66 11.62 25.50
C LEU A 223 13.99 11.20 26.93
N PHE A 224 15.12 11.66 27.49
CA PHE A 224 15.49 11.40 28.87
C PHE A 224 14.51 12.01 29.87
N GLN A 225 14.03 13.24 29.63
CA GLN A 225 13.00 13.85 30.48
C GLN A 225 11.65 13.12 30.35
N ALA A 226 11.26 12.70 29.15
CA ALA A 226 10.07 11.87 28.94
C ALA A 226 10.18 10.51 29.64
N PHE A 227 11.36 9.88 29.62
CA PHE A 227 11.65 8.66 30.36
C PHE A 227 11.48 8.89 31.87
N ASN A 228 12.06 9.96 32.42
CA ASN A 228 11.90 10.31 33.83
C ASN A 228 10.42 10.54 34.20
N LEU A 229 9.65 11.21 33.34
CA LEU A 229 8.22 11.43 33.57
C LEU A 229 7.43 10.10 33.61
N LYS A 230 7.68 9.21 32.65
CA LYS A 230 6.98 7.92 32.58
C LYS A 230 7.38 6.97 33.72
N PHE A 231 8.68 6.80 33.96
CA PHE A 231 9.19 5.72 34.82
C PHE A 231 9.55 6.15 36.23
N LYS A 232 9.98 7.41 36.45
CA LYS A 232 10.26 7.92 37.80
C LYS A 232 9.07 8.64 38.43
N LYS A 233 8.20 9.22 37.60
CA LYS A 233 7.01 9.99 38.03
C LYS A 233 5.69 9.31 37.68
N TYR A 234 5.74 8.09 37.14
CA TYR A 234 4.59 7.22 36.86
C TYR A 234 3.47 7.90 36.04
N LEU A 235 3.84 8.82 35.14
CA LEU A 235 2.87 9.57 34.37
C LEU A 235 2.32 8.71 33.22
N PRO A 236 0.99 8.55 33.09
CA PRO A 236 0.40 7.77 32.01
C PRO A 236 0.64 8.44 30.66
N ILE A 237 0.95 7.63 29.64
CA ILE A 237 1.01 8.08 28.25
C ILE A 237 -0.40 8.14 27.71
N LYS A 238 -0.79 9.29 27.17
CA LYS A 238 -2.05 9.46 26.48
C LYS A 238 -1.94 8.97 25.03
N GLN A 239 -3.02 8.41 24.53
CA GLN A 239 -3.07 7.91 23.16
C GLN A 239 -2.94 9.09 22.18
N LYS A 240 -2.04 8.95 21.20
CA LYS A 240 -1.92 9.94 20.12
C LYS A 240 -3.24 10.01 19.35
N MET A 241 -3.86 11.18 19.31
CA MET A 241 -5.02 11.43 18.45
C MET A 241 -4.60 11.65 17.00
N LYS A 242 -5.46 11.28 16.05
CA LYS A 242 -5.26 11.60 14.63
C LYS A 242 -5.26 13.13 14.44
N ILE A 243 -4.50 13.61 13.47
CA ILE A 243 -4.50 15.01 13.06
C ILE A 243 -5.94 15.42 12.71
N LYS A 244 -6.48 16.43 13.40
CA LYS A 244 -7.84 16.95 13.17
C LYS A 244 -7.86 18.26 12.40
N HIS A 245 -6.84 19.10 12.56
CA HIS A 245 -6.83 20.46 11.99
C HIS A 245 -6.36 20.44 10.53
N PRO A 246 -7.03 21.12 9.58
CA PRO A 246 -6.65 21.15 8.16
C PRO A 246 -5.24 21.70 7.91
N ASP A 247 -4.79 22.66 8.71
CA ASP A 247 -3.44 23.23 8.61
C ASP A 247 -2.35 22.42 9.32
N SER A 248 -2.71 21.34 9.99
CA SER A 248 -1.73 20.38 10.50
C SER A 248 -1.36 19.39 9.40
N PHE A 249 -0.07 19.29 9.08
CA PHE A 249 0.41 18.37 8.04
C PHE A 249 1.54 17.48 8.57
N LEU A 250 1.60 16.27 8.02
CA LEU A 250 2.59 15.27 8.37
C LEU A 250 3.76 15.36 7.40
N SER A 251 4.95 15.72 7.88
CA SER A 251 6.19 15.53 7.14
C SER A 251 6.60 14.06 7.25
N LYS A 252 5.94 13.17 6.49
CA LYS A 252 6.47 11.81 6.34
C LYS A 252 7.80 11.95 5.60
N LYS A 253 8.90 11.67 6.29
CA LYS A 253 10.23 11.55 5.66
C LYS A 253 10.59 10.07 5.57
N PRO A 254 11.12 9.59 4.44
CA PRO A 254 11.60 8.23 4.38
C PRO A 254 12.81 8.07 5.32
N GLY A 255 12.88 6.96 6.05
CA GLY A 255 14.12 6.52 6.66
C GLY A 255 15.19 6.26 5.59
N PHE A 256 16.47 6.15 5.98
CA PHE A 256 17.57 5.97 5.01
C PHE A 256 17.36 4.80 4.04
N MET A 257 16.98 3.63 4.56
CA MET A 257 16.68 2.46 3.72
C MET A 257 15.46 2.68 2.82
N GLN A 258 14.40 3.30 3.33
CA GLN A 258 13.21 3.62 2.54
C GLN A 258 13.54 4.59 1.41
N TYR A 259 14.43 5.55 1.65
CA TYR A 259 14.88 6.50 0.65
C TYR A 259 15.67 5.81 -0.47
N LEU A 260 16.56 4.88 -0.12
CA LEU A 260 17.31 4.09 -1.09
C LEU A 260 16.38 3.20 -1.92
N HIS A 261 15.45 2.49 -1.28
CA HIS A 261 14.44 1.69 -1.97
C HIS A 261 13.52 2.54 -2.86
N MET A 262 13.13 3.73 -2.39
CA MET A 262 12.34 4.67 -3.17
C MET A 262 13.08 5.07 -4.45
N LYS A 263 14.35 5.44 -4.35
CA LYS A 263 15.17 5.73 -5.55
C LYS A 263 15.24 4.55 -6.51
N LEU A 264 15.42 3.33 -5.99
CA LEU A 264 15.47 2.12 -6.80
C LEU A 264 14.15 1.88 -7.53
N VAL A 265 13.01 1.87 -6.82
CA VAL A 265 11.69 1.64 -7.41
C VAL A 265 11.35 2.72 -8.44
N LEU A 266 11.52 4.00 -8.11
CA LEU A 266 11.23 5.10 -9.03
C LEU A 266 12.17 5.10 -10.25
N SER A 267 13.42 4.62 -10.11
CA SER A 267 14.32 4.48 -11.26
C SER A 267 13.81 3.45 -12.27
N GLN A 268 13.16 2.37 -11.82
CA GLN A 268 12.60 1.35 -12.71
C GLN A 268 11.43 1.89 -13.53
N LEU A 269 10.61 2.76 -12.94
CA LEU A 269 9.48 3.39 -13.63
C LEU A 269 9.92 4.29 -14.81
N LYS A 270 11.16 4.77 -14.82
CA LYS A 270 11.71 5.56 -15.94
C LYS A 270 11.90 4.74 -17.23
N HIS A 271 11.89 3.42 -17.14
CA HIS A 271 12.03 2.54 -18.30
C HIS A 271 10.70 2.23 -19.00
N ILE A 272 9.59 2.76 -18.47
CA ILE A 272 8.29 2.72 -19.14
C ILE A 272 8.35 3.71 -20.30
N GLN A 273 8.04 3.28 -21.53
CA GLN A 273 8.14 4.12 -22.73
C GLN A 273 6.77 4.42 -23.35
N ASP A 274 5.87 3.44 -23.38
CA ASP A 274 4.59 3.56 -24.12
C ASP A 274 3.40 4.02 -23.26
N TYR A 275 3.65 4.45 -22.03
CA TYR A 275 2.61 4.82 -21.07
C TYR A 275 3.01 6.06 -20.27
N HIS A 276 2.03 6.74 -19.70
CA HIS A 276 2.22 7.87 -18.81
C HIS A 276 1.63 7.57 -17.42
N ILE A 277 2.49 7.53 -16.40
CA ILE A 277 2.08 7.28 -15.00
C ILE A 277 2.49 8.45 -14.12
N SER A 278 1.57 8.97 -13.32
CA SER A 278 1.88 9.89 -12.23
C SER A 278 1.93 9.19 -10.89
N VAL A 279 2.97 9.48 -10.10
CA VAL A 279 3.15 8.93 -8.76
C VAL A 279 3.24 10.08 -7.76
N THR A 280 2.26 10.18 -6.86
CA THR A 280 2.28 11.08 -5.71
C THR A 280 2.91 10.38 -4.51
N LEU A 281 4.00 10.94 -4.01
CA LEU A 281 4.72 10.44 -2.84
C LEU A 281 4.01 10.83 -1.53
N PRO A 282 4.34 10.18 -0.39
CA PRO A 282 3.75 10.56 0.90
C PRO A 282 4.08 12.00 1.35
N SER A 283 5.06 12.64 0.72
CA SER A 283 5.37 14.07 0.92
C SER A 283 4.40 15.02 0.20
N GLY A 284 3.51 14.50 -0.66
CA GLY A 284 2.64 15.28 -1.55
C GLY A 284 3.27 15.64 -2.89
N ILE A 285 4.55 15.32 -3.10
CA ILE A 285 5.23 15.57 -4.37
C ILE A 285 4.77 14.55 -5.41
N THR A 286 4.23 15.03 -6.52
CA THR A 286 3.91 14.21 -7.70
C THR A 286 5.08 14.20 -8.69
N GLN A 287 5.41 13.00 -9.18
CA GLN A 287 6.41 12.77 -10.23
C GLN A 287 5.75 12.01 -11.38
N SER A 288 6.00 12.44 -12.61
CA SER A 288 5.51 11.77 -13.83
C SER A 288 6.61 10.87 -14.40
N PHE A 289 6.20 9.72 -14.94
CA PHE A 289 7.05 8.70 -15.54
C PHE A 289 6.47 8.25 -16.88
N GLY A 290 7.37 7.91 -17.80
CA GLY A 290 7.04 7.46 -19.15
C GLY A 290 6.92 8.60 -20.16
N ASP A 291 5.97 8.53 -21.09
CA ASP A 291 5.81 9.52 -22.16
C ASP A 291 4.85 10.64 -21.76
N PRO A 292 5.35 11.86 -21.44
CA PRO A 292 4.52 12.97 -20.99
C PRO A 292 3.65 13.57 -22.12
N SER A 293 3.85 13.19 -23.38
CA SER A 293 3.01 13.65 -24.50
C SER A 293 1.65 12.96 -24.55
N ARG A 294 1.49 11.85 -23.81
CA ARG A 294 0.25 11.06 -23.72
C ARG A 294 -0.62 11.54 -22.56
N SER A 295 -1.92 11.30 -22.68
CA SER A 295 -2.83 11.37 -21.54
C SER A 295 -2.38 10.39 -20.45
N GLU A 296 -2.53 10.80 -19.18
CA GLU A 296 -2.17 9.96 -18.04
C GLU A 296 -2.97 8.64 -18.05
N ASP A 297 -2.26 7.52 -18.17
CA ASP A 297 -2.84 6.17 -18.21
C ASP A 297 -3.22 5.70 -16.79
N ALA A 298 -2.44 6.09 -15.77
CA ALA A 298 -2.73 5.79 -14.36
C ALA A 298 -2.08 6.79 -13.39
N THR A 299 -2.80 7.10 -12.31
CA THR A 299 -2.31 7.84 -11.15
C THR A 299 -2.09 6.88 -10.00
N VAL A 300 -0.98 7.03 -9.27
CA VAL A 300 -0.62 6.22 -8.11
C VAL A 300 -0.37 7.14 -6.91
N TRP A 301 -1.09 6.91 -5.82
CA TRP A 301 -0.88 7.62 -4.57
C TRP A 301 -0.20 6.71 -3.56
N ILE A 302 1.07 6.99 -3.26
CA ILE A 302 1.81 6.29 -2.21
C ILE A 302 1.53 6.97 -0.89
N LYS A 303 0.87 6.26 0.01
CA LYS A 303 0.45 6.77 1.33
C LYS A 303 1.54 6.59 2.39
N ASP A 304 2.44 5.63 2.21
CA ASP A 304 3.48 5.29 3.19
C ASP A 304 4.80 4.86 2.54
N TYR A 305 5.94 5.36 3.04
CA TYR A 305 7.27 5.00 2.51
C TYR A 305 7.66 3.52 2.74
N ARG A 306 6.95 2.78 3.61
CA ARG A 306 7.08 1.33 3.73
C ARG A 306 6.78 0.59 2.42
N PHE A 307 5.91 1.15 1.58
CA PHE A 307 5.63 0.68 0.22
C PHE A 307 6.92 0.36 -0.54
N PHE A 308 7.83 1.33 -0.62
CA PHE A 308 9.06 1.20 -1.40
C PHE A 308 9.95 0.07 -0.89
N SER A 309 10.01 -0.11 0.43
CA SER A 309 10.77 -1.20 1.01
C SER A 309 10.12 -2.55 0.71
N ARG A 310 8.80 -2.69 0.78
CA ARG A 310 8.14 -3.95 0.40
C ARG A 310 8.35 -4.28 -1.07
N VAL A 311 8.14 -3.32 -1.97
CA VAL A 311 8.27 -3.54 -3.42
C VAL A 311 9.72 -3.86 -3.79
N ALA A 312 10.70 -3.09 -3.31
CA ALA A 312 12.11 -3.36 -3.60
C ALA A 312 12.55 -4.73 -3.09
N LEU A 313 12.10 -5.12 -1.90
CA LEU A 313 12.56 -6.34 -1.24
C LEU A 313 11.79 -7.60 -1.70
N ARG A 314 10.51 -7.45 -2.06
CA ARG A 314 9.59 -8.59 -2.26
C ARG A 314 8.85 -8.54 -3.59
N GLN A 315 9.21 -7.61 -4.48
CA GLN A 315 8.73 -7.52 -5.86
C GLN A 315 7.20 -7.55 -5.94
N ASP A 316 6.63 -8.42 -6.78
CA ASP A 316 5.19 -8.60 -6.99
C ASP A 316 4.45 -8.91 -5.69
N ILE A 317 5.04 -9.74 -4.82
CA ILE A 317 4.46 -10.05 -3.50
C ILE A 317 4.40 -8.78 -2.65
N GLY A 318 5.45 -7.96 -2.67
CA GLY A 318 5.52 -6.70 -1.95
C GLY A 318 4.53 -5.66 -2.47
N LEU A 319 4.32 -5.61 -3.78
CA LEU A 319 3.34 -4.74 -4.42
C LEU A 319 1.91 -5.07 -3.95
N GLY A 320 1.54 -6.35 -3.98
CA GLY A 320 0.22 -6.79 -3.50
C GLY A 320 0.03 -6.63 -1.99
N GLU A 321 1.02 -6.97 -1.17
CA GLU A 321 0.95 -6.74 0.28
C GLU A 321 0.79 -5.27 0.65
N SER A 322 1.53 -4.39 -0.02
CA SER A 322 1.44 -2.96 0.23
C SER A 322 0.06 -2.41 -0.20
N PHE A 323 -0.57 -3.00 -1.22
CA PHE A 323 -1.96 -2.67 -1.55
C PHE A 323 -2.91 -3.14 -0.45
N MET A 324 -2.81 -4.39 0.01
CA MET A 324 -3.62 -4.94 1.09
C MET A 324 -3.55 -4.08 2.37
N LEU A 325 -2.35 -3.59 2.69
CA LEU A 325 -2.08 -2.77 3.87
C LEU A 325 -2.38 -1.27 3.68
N ASN A 326 -3.01 -0.90 2.56
CA ASN A 326 -3.36 0.49 2.22
C ASN A 326 -2.13 1.44 2.25
N GLU A 327 -0.96 0.92 1.84
CA GLU A 327 0.26 1.72 1.71
C GLU A 327 0.31 2.47 0.36
N TRP A 328 -0.51 2.05 -0.61
CA TRP A 328 -0.73 2.75 -1.88
C TRP A 328 -2.13 2.48 -2.46
N GLU A 329 -2.57 3.37 -3.34
CA GLU A 329 -3.78 3.25 -4.16
C GLU A 329 -3.55 3.79 -5.57
N SER A 330 -4.46 3.47 -6.49
CA SER A 330 -4.46 3.99 -7.85
C SER A 330 -5.90 4.18 -8.32
N ASN A 331 -6.09 5.06 -9.30
CA ASN A 331 -7.37 5.24 -9.98
C ASN A 331 -7.75 4.01 -10.83
N ASP A 332 -6.77 3.27 -11.35
CA ASP A 332 -6.96 2.02 -12.09
C ASP A 332 -5.77 1.07 -11.87
N VAL A 333 -5.85 0.28 -10.80
CA VAL A 333 -4.82 -0.72 -10.44
C VAL A 333 -4.67 -1.78 -11.53
N LYS A 334 -5.75 -2.21 -12.17
CA LYS A 334 -5.70 -3.17 -13.30
C LYS A 334 -4.85 -2.62 -14.44
N THR A 335 -5.06 -1.37 -14.83
CA THR A 335 -4.25 -0.73 -15.89
C THR A 335 -2.81 -0.57 -15.45
N LEU A 336 -2.54 -0.17 -14.21
CA LEU A 336 -1.18 -0.09 -13.67
C LEU A 336 -0.44 -1.43 -13.74
N LEU A 337 -1.08 -2.52 -13.29
CA LEU A 337 -0.52 -3.87 -13.34
C LEU A 337 -0.29 -4.30 -14.80
N LEU A 338 -1.23 -4.02 -15.70
CA LEU A 338 -1.09 -4.30 -17.14
C LEU A 338 0.13 -3.60 -17.73
N ILE A 339 0.36 -2.33 -17.38
CA ILE A 339 1.54 -1.58 -17.80
C ILE A 339 2.81 -2.30 -17.34
N PHE A 340 2.90 -2.67 -16.06
CA PHE A 340 4.07 -3.39 -15.54
C PHE A 340 4.32 -4.71 -16.27
N LEU A 341 3.27 -5.50 -16.54
CA LEU A 341 3.41 -6.76 -17.27
C LEU A 341 3.87 -6.56 -18.73
N LYS A 342 3.44 -5.48 -19.38
CA LYS A 342 3.84 -5.16 -20.76
C LYS A 342 5.24 -4.55 -20.85
N SER A 343 5.59 -3.64 -19.94
CA SER A 343 6.93 -3.04 -19.88
C SER A 343 8.04 -4.06 -19.60
N LEU A 344 7.74 -5.12 -18.84
CA LEU A 344 8.67 -6.25 -18.64
C LEU A 344 8.97 -7.03 -19.93
N LYS A 345 8.02 -7.11 -20.88
CA LYS A 345 8.25 -7.81 -22.17
C LYS A 345 9.23 -7.03 -23.08
N THR A 346 9.18 -5.69 -23.04
CA THR A 346 10.06 -4.82 -23.85
C THR A 346 11.49 -4.74 -23.28
N SER A 347 11.67 -5.00 -21.98
CA SER A 347 12.94 -4.82 -21.26
C SER A 347 13.86 -6.05 -21.26
N GLN A 348 13.88 -6.84 -22.33
CA GLN A 348 14.84 -7.96 -22.48
C GLN A 348 16.30 -7.52 -22.68
N ASN A 349 16.57 -6.20 -22.79
CA ASN A 349 17.89 -5.60 -23.07
C ASN A 349 18.47 -4.75 -21.91
N ILE A 350 18.31 -5.15 -20.64
CA ILE A 350 19.02 -4.46 -19.55
C ILE A 350 20.49 -4.93 -19.50
N ASN A 351 21.35 -4.16 -20.16
CA ASN A 351 22.81 -4.33 -20.19
C ASN A 351 23.45 -4.36 -18.78
N SER A 352 24.53 -5.14 -18.68
CA SER A 352 25.01 -5.81 -17.46
C SER A 352 25.68 -4.96 -16.37
N TRP A 353 25.92 -3.66 -16.56
CA TRP A 353 26.80 -2.89 -15.65
C TRP A 353 26.11 -2.25 -14.44
N VAL A 354 24.79 -2.01 -14.49
CA VAL A 354 24.01 -1.48 -13.33
C VAL A 354 23.56 -2.61 -12.38
N SER A 355 23.73 -3.87 -12.81
CA SER A 355 23.17 -5.05 -12.13
C SER A 355 24.01 -5.59 -10.97
N PHE A 356 25.31 -5.24 -10.86
CA PHE A 356 26.21 -5.88 -9.90
C PHE A 356 25.96 -5.49 -8.43
N PRO A 357 25.93 -4.20 -8.03
CA PRO A 357 25.63 -3.82 -6.64
C PRO A 357 24.17 -4.13 -6.26
N ILE A 358 23.24 -4.05 -7.22
CA ILE A 358 21.83 -4.40 -7.02
C ILE A 358 21.68 -5.92 -6.82
N LYS A 359 22.37 -6.76 -7.62
CA LYS A 359 22.41 -8.21 -7.40
C LYS A 359 23.03 -8.56 -6.05
N LEU A 360 24.10 -7.88 -5.65
CA LEU A 360 24.74 -8.14 -4.35
C LEU A 360 23.79 -7.80 -3.19
N LEU A 361 23.07 -6.66 -3.26
CA LEU A 361 22.01 -6.30 -2.32
C LEU A 361 20.90 -7.37 -2.31
N LEU A 362 20.41 -7.79 -3.48
CA LEU A 362 19.37 -8.81 -3.63
C LEU A 362 19.81 -10.20 -3.13
N ILE A 363 21.08 -10.58 -3.30
CA ILE A 363 21.67 -11.83 -2.81
C ILE A 363 21.80 -11.80 -1.27
N PHE A 364 22.35 -10.71 -0.72
CA PHE A 364 22.44 -10.51 0.73
C PHE A 364 21.05 -10.50 1.38
N GLN A 365 20.07 -9.96 0.66
CA GLN A 365 18.68 -9.89 1.08
C GLN A 365 17.96 -11.24 0.96
N HIS A 366 18.27 -12.05 -0.06
CA HIS A 366 17.81 -13.44 -0.14
C HIS A 366 18.35 -14.28 1.03
N PHE A 367 19.58 -13.97 1.48
CA PHE A 367 20.20 -14.59 2.65
C PHE A 367 19.50 -14.18 3.97
N LEU A 368 19.11 -12.91 4.11
CA LEU A 368 18.37 -12.39 5.28
C LEU A 368 16.90 -12.83 5.31
N ASN A 369 16.28 -13.05 4.15
CA ASN A 369 14.90 -13.54 4.01
C ASN A 369 14.74 -15.05 4.26
N ARG A 370 15.82 -15.80 4.55
CA ARG A 370 15.71 -17.20 4.98
C ARG A 370 15.01 -17.38 6.34
N ASN A 371 14.82 -16.31 7.11
CA ASN A 371 14.14 -16.34 8.40
C ASN A 371 12.72 -15.76 8.32
N HIS A 372 11.75 -16.59 7.90
CA HIS A 372 10.40 -16.74 8.47
C HIS A 372 9.47 -17.54 7.54
N ILE A 373 9.80 -18.81 7.32
CA ILE A 373 8.86 -19.82 6.79
C ILE A 373 7.74 -20.13 7.81
N THR A 374 7.92 -19.76 9.08
CA THR A 374 7.01 -20.05 10.18
C THR A 374 5.72 -19.22 10.21
N ASN A 375 5.68 -18.02 9.59
CA ASN A 375 4.45 -17.22 9.51
C ASN A 375 3.56 -17.56 8.31
N SER A 376 4.10 -18.21 7.27
CA SER A 376 3.32 -18.64 6.10
C SER A 376 2.30 -19.72 6.48
N LYS A 377 2.67 -20.64 7.39
CA LYS A 377 1.78 -21.70 7.90
C LYS A 377 0.53 -21.18 8.61
N LYS A 378 0.59 -20.01 9.29
CA LYS A 378 -0.57 -19.40 9.96
C LYS A 378 -1.60 -18.82 8.98
N ASN A 379 -1.21 -18.48 7.75
CA ASN A 379 -2.12 -17.95 6.73
C ASN A 379 -2.71 -19.04 5.82
N ILE A 380 -1.98 -20.14 5.60
CA ILE A 380 -2.39 -21.25 4.73
C ILE A 380 -3.69 -21.92 5.22
N GLY A 381 -3.90 -21.99 6.54
CA GLY A 381 -5.11 -22.59 7.12
C GLY A 381 -6.40 -21.79 6.93
N LYS A 382 -6.34 -20.49 6.59
CA LYS A 382 -7.55 -19.65 6.46
C LYS A 382 -8.15 -19.62 5.05
N HIS A 383 -7.46 -20.19 4.05
CA HIS A 383 -7.87 -20.08 2.64
C HIS A 383 -8.89 -21.13 2.20
N TYR A 384 -8.95 -22.27 2.90
CA TYR A 384 -9.93 -23.33 2.64
C TYR A 384 -11.13 -23.31 3.59
N ASP A 385 -11.15 -22.39 4.56
CA ASP A 385 -12.26 -22.12 5.50
C ASP A 385 -13.04 -20.85 5.11
N LEU A 386 -13.08 -20.50 3.83
CA LEU A 386 -13.97 -19.44 3.36
C LEU A 386 -15.38 -20.02 3.26
N SER A 387 -16.26 -19.54 4.13
CA SER A 387 -17.67 -19.95 4.18
C SER A 387 -18.36 -19.71 2.84
N ASN A 388 -19.34 -20.54 2.51
CA ASN A 388 -20.24 -20.34 1.36
C ASN A 388 -20.85 -18.92 1.33
N ASP A 389 -21.08 -18.31 2.50
CA ASP A 389 -21.65 -16.97 2.62
C ASP A 389 -20.73 -15.87 2.08
N PHE A 390 -19.40 -16.06 2.18
CA PHE A 390 -18.46 -15.14 1.56
C PHE A 390 -18.54 -15.21 0.02
N PHE A 391 -18.57 -16.41 -0.55
CA PHE A 391 -18.66 -16.60 -2.00
C PHE A 391 -19.97 -16.05 -2.57
N LYS A 392 -21.09 -16.20 -1.85
CA LYS A 392 -22.38 -15.57 -2.22
C LYS A 392 -22.31 -14.04 -2.30
N CYS A 393 -21.32 -13.38 -1.68
CA CYS A 393 -21.19 -11.92 -1.75
C CYS A 393 -20.78 -11.43 -3.15
N PHE A 394 -20.31 -12.32 -4.04
CA PHE A 394 -19.86 -11.92 -5.38
C PHE A 394 -20.15 -12.91 -6.52
N LEU A 395 -20.42 -14.19 -6.21
CA LEU A 395 -20.89 -15.15 -7.21
C LEU A 395 -22.38 -14.95 -7.50
N ASP A 396 -22.80 -15.38 -8.69
CA ASP A 396 -24.23 -15.50 -9.04
C ASP A 396 -24.86 -16.75 -8.41
N ASP A 397 -26.16 -16.95 -8.64
CA ASP A 397 -26.95 -18.05 -8.05
C ASP A 397 -26.46 -19.46 -8.43
N THR A 398 -25.70 -19.59 -9.52
CA THR A 398 -25.05 -20.87 -9.86
C THR A 398 -23.92 -21.21 -8.90
N MET A 399 -23.41 -20.25 -8.13
CA MET A 399 -22.23 -20.39 -7.27
C MET A 399 -21.00 -20.90 -8.04
N MET A 400 -20.89 -20.65 -9.35
CA MET A 400 -19.72 -21.10 -10.12
C MET A 400 -18.54 -20.15 -9.93
N TYR A 401 -17.53 -20.60 -9.18
CA TYR A 401 -16.25 -19.90 -9.04
C TYR A 401 -15.27 -20.33 -10.14
N SER A 402 -15.65 -20.06 -11.40
CA SER A 402 -14.83 -20.31 -12.59
C SER A 402 -15.14 -19.27 -13.66
N CYS A 403 -14.31 -19.17 -14.70
CA CYS A 403 -14.58 -18.35 -15.88
C CYS A 403 -15.97 -18.65 -16.46
N ALA A 404 -16.74 -17.61 -16.80
CA ALA A 404 -18.01 -17.69 -17.53
C ALA A 404 -17.80 -17.53 -19.05
N PHE A 405 -18.82 -17.79 -19.87
CA PHE A 405 -18.78 -17.57 -21.31
C PHE A 405 -19.80 -16.51 -21.71
N TYR A 406 -19.35 -15.38 -22.27
CA TYR A 406 -20.23 -14.26 -22.65
C TYR A 406 -20.44 -14.24 -24.17
N PRO A 407 -21.63 -14.61 -24.68
CA PRO A 407 -21.95 -14.47 -26.10
C PRO A 407 -21.89 -13.01 -26.57
N ASP A 408 -22.29 -12.07 -25.70
CA ASP A 408 -22.19 -10.64 -25.94
C ASP A 408 -21.96 -9.84 -24.64
N LYS A 409 -21.69 -8.53 -24.77
CA LYS A 409 -21.36 -7.64 -23.64
C LYS A 409 -22.51 -7.33 -22.69
N LYS A 410 -23.76 -7.60 -23.08
CA LYS A 410 -24.96 -7.35 -22.27
C LYS A 410 -25.40 -8.59 -21.49
N THR A 411 -24.82 -9.75 -21.77
CA THR A 411 -25.12 -11.00 -21.06
C THR A 411 -24.79 -10.85 -19.58
N SER A 412 -25.73 -11.23 -18.70
CA SER A 412 -25.52 -11.23 -17.26
C SER A 412 -24.52 -12.31 -16.85
N LEU A 413 -23.84 -12.17 -15.70
CA LEU A 413 -22.95 -13.22 -15.20
C LEU A 413 -23.67 -14.58 -15.06
N LEU A 414 -24.89 -14.57 -14.53
CA LEU A 414 -25.72 -15.77 -14.38
C LEU A 414 -25.95 -16.47 -15.73
N ASP A 415 -26.34 -15.72 -16.76
CA ASP A 415 -26.61 -16.30 -18.07
C ASP A 415 -25.30 -16.72 -18.75
N ALA A 416 -24.21 -15.97 -18.58
CA ALA A 416 -22.89 -16.35 -19.06
C ALA A 416 -22.36 -17.66 -18.44
N GLN A 417 -22.71 -17.95 -17.18
CA GLN A 417 -22.39 -19.24 -16.56
C GLN A 417 -23.23 -20.38 -17.14
N LYS A 418 -24.51 -20.15 -17.45
CA LYS A 418 -25.35 -21.14 -18.13
C LYS A 418 -24.86 -21.43 -19.55
N GLU A 419 -24.51 -20.38 -20.30
CA GLU A 419 -23.95 -20.50 -21.65
C GLU A 419 -22.64 -21.30 -21.65
N LYS A 420 -21.78 -21.06 -20.65
CA LYS A 420 -20.59 -21.89 -20.44
C LYS A 420 -20.96 -23.36 -20.24
N ILE A 421 -21.92 -23.68 -19.37
CA ILE A 421 -22.34 -25.08 -19.14
C ILE A 421 -22.82 -25.70 -20.46
N GLN A 422 -23.63 -24.98 -21.25
CA GLN A 422 -24.09 -25.48 -22.54
C GLN A 422 -22.94 -25.76 -23.50
N LYS A 423 -21.96 -24.86 -23.61
CA LYS A 423 -20.75 -25.10 -24.40
C LYS A 423 -19.94 -26.30 -23.95
N ILE A 424 -19.82 -26.51 -22.63
CA ILE A 424 -19.14 -27.69 -22.08
C ILE A 424 -19.87 -28.97 -22.50
N ILE A 425 -21.19 -28.99 -22.42
CA ILE A 425 -22.05 -30.14 -22.77
C ILE A 425 -21.95 -30.45 -24.27
N GLU A 426 -22.01 -29.42 -25.11
CA GLU A 426 -21.86 -29.52 -26.57
C GLU A 426 -20.47 -30.03 -26.96
N ALA A 427 -19.41 -29.41 -26.45
CA ALA A 427 -18.03 -29.79 -26.75
C ALA A 427 -17.69 -31.20 -26.23
N SER A 428 -18.30 -31.61 -25.12
CA SER A 428 -18.18 -32.96 -24.57
C SER A 428 -19.01 -33.97 -25.34
N ASP A 429 -19.87 -33.58 -26.28
CA ASP A 429 -20.79 -34.47 -27.01
C ASP A 429 -21.62 -35.35 -26.04
N VAL A 430 -22.22 -34.71 -25.03
CA VAL A 430 -23.07 -35.38 -24.04
C VAL A 430 -24.39 -35.83 -24.68
N LYS A 431 -24.80 -37.08 -24.41
CA LYS A 431 -26.07 -37.65 -24.84
C LYS A 431 -26.90 -38.12 -23.65
N PRO A 432 -28.25 -38.11 -23.76
CA PRO A 432 -29.12 -38.67 -22.74
C PRO A 432 -28.76 -40.12 -22.38
N GLY A 433 -28.84 -40.44 -21.08
CA GLY A 433 -28.52 -41.78 -20.56
C GLY A 433 -27.03 -42.05 -20.28
N MET A 434 -26.11 -41.17 -20.72
CA MET A 434 -24.68 -41.32 -20.42
C MET A 434 -24.39 -41.22 -18.92
N HIS A 435 -23.33 -41.92 -18.50
CA HIS A 435 -22.73 -41.79 -17.18
C HIS A 435 -21.53 -40.85 -17.22
N ILE A 436 -21.64 -39.72 -16.53
CA ILE A 436 -20.66 -38.64 -16.55
C ILE A 436 -19.98 -38.53 -15.19
N LEU A 437 -18.65 -38.46 -15.20
CA LEU A 437 -17.86 -38.07 -14.04
C LEU A 437 -17.58 -36.57 -14.07
N GLU A 438 -17.95 -35.86 -13.02
CA GLU A 438 -17.48 -34.49 -12.74
C GLU A 438 -16.37 -34.55 -11.68
N ILE A 439 -15.15 -34.17 -12.04
CA ILE A 439 -14.04 -34.00 -11.11
C ILE A 439 -14.05 -32.57 -10.60
N GLY A 440 -14.36 -32.40 -9.30
CA GLY A 440 -14.51 -31.10 -8.66
C GLY A 440 -15.95 -30.59 -8.74
N SER A 441 -16.80 -31.03 -7.80
CA SER A 441 -18.23 -30.71 -7.80
C SER A 441 -18.57 -29.21 -7.74
N GLY A 442 -17.64 -28.37 -7.25
CA GLY A 442 -17.95 -26.99 -6.88
C GLY A 442 -19.19 -26.94 -5.97
N TRP A 443 -20.21 -26.21 -6.42
CA TRP A 443 -21.52 -26.13 -5.75
C TRP A 443 -22.64 -26.86 -6.53
N GLY A 444 -22.27 -27.79 -7.41
CA GLY A 444 -23.14 -28.81 -8.01
C GLY A 444 -23.91 -28.37 -9.26
N SER A 445 -23.66 -27.18 -9.78
CA SER A 445 -24.47 -26.61 -10.88
C SER A 445 -24.39 -27.42 -12.17
N LEU A 446 -23.21 -27.91 -12.57
CA LEU A 446 -23.07 -28.76 -13.74
C LEU A 446 -23.74 -30.12 -13.54
N ALA A 447 -23.48 -30.81 -12.42
CA ALA A 447 -24.12 -32.10 -12.13
C ALA A 447 -25.65 -32.02 -12.14
N ILE A 448 -26.21 -30.96 -11.55
CA ILE A 448 -27.65 -30.73 -11.53
C ILE A 448 -28.17 -30.51 -12.95
N GLU A 449 -27.51 -29.69 -13.77
CA GLU A 449 -27.92 -29.42 -15.14
C GLU A 449 -27.89 -30.68 -16.02
N LEU A 450 -26.83 -31.48 -15.93
CA LEU A 450 -26.69 -32.76 -16.64
C LEU A 450 -27.79 -33.76 -16.26
N ALA A 451 -28.12 -33.86 -14.96
CA ALA A 451 -29.14 -34.80 -14.49
C ALA A 451 -30.57 -34.36 -14.83
N THR A 452 -30.84 -33.05 -14.78
CA THR A 452 -32.18 -32.47 -14.97
C THR A 452 -32.52 -32.23 -16.44
N LYS A 453 -31.66 -31.53 -17.18
CA LYS A 453 -31.94 -31.11 -18.56
C LYS A 453 -31.46 -32.12 -19.60
N HIS A 454 -30.41 -32.89 -19.31
CA HIS A 454 -29.79 -33.83 -20.26
C HIS A 454 -30.01 -35.30 -19.90
N ASN A 455 -30.78 -35.59 -18.84
CA ASN A 455 -31.12 -36.94 -18.41
C ASN A 455 -29.90 -37.89 -18.29
N CYS A 456 -28.78 -37.36 -17.80
CA CYS A 456 -27.56 -38.13 -17.57
C CYS A 456 -27.53 -38.68 -16.14
N ARG A 457 -26.80 -39.78 -15.96
CA ARG A 457 -26.36 -40.22 -14.63
C ARG A 457 -25.04 -39.51 -14.33
N VAL A 458 -24.89 -38.91 -13.16
CA VAL A 458 -23.71 -38.12 -12.81
C VAL A 458 -23.07 -38.68 -11.56
N THR A 459 -21.77 -38.94 -11.59
CA THR A 459 -20.95 -39.05 -10.39
C THR A 459 -20.14 -37.77 -10.27
N THR A 460 -20.23 -37.10 -9.13
CA THR A 460 -19.48 -35.86 -8.88
C THR A 460 -18.70 -35.98 -7.60
N VAL A 461 -17.45 -35.52 -7.61
CA VAL A 461 -16.51 -35.70 -6.49
C VAL A 461 -15.95 -34.37 -5.99
N THR A 462 -15.85 -34.20 -4.68
CA THR A 462 -15.19 -33.05 -4.05
C THR A 462 -14.43 -33.45 -2.80
N ILE A 463 -13.34 -32.72 -2.52
CA ILE A 463 -12.56 -32.81 -1.28
C ILE A 463 -12.92 -31.73 -0.26
N SER A 464 -13.82 -30.80 -0.62
CA SER A 464 -14.28 -29.74 0.29
C SER A 464 -15.53 -30.18 1.03
N LYS A 465 -15.46 -30.17 2.37
CA LYS A 465 -16.59 -30.58 3.22
C LYS A 465 -17.77 -29.62 3.11
N GLU A 466 -17.49 -28.32 3.03
CA GLU A 466 -18.48 -27.26 2.83
C GLU A 466 -19.25 -27.44 1.51
N GLN A 467 -18.53 -27.67 0.41
CA GLN A 467 -19.13 -27.95 -0.90
C GLN A 467 -19.92 -29.25 -0.89
N PHE A 468 -19.38 -30.32 -0.31
CA PHE A 468 -20.09 -31.58 -0.20
C PHE A 468 -21.43 -31.42 0.53
N ASN A 469 -21.42 -30.75 1.68
CA ASN A 469 -22.65 -30.52 2.45
C ASN A 469 -23.66 -29.67 1.66
N TYR A 470 -23.20 -28.60 1.00
CA TYR A 470 -24.04 -27.74 0.18
C TYR A 470 -24.69 -28.51 -0.98
N VAL A 471 -23.89 -29.26 -1.73
CA VAL A 471 -24.36 -30.03 -2.89
C VAL A 471 -25.28 -31.17 -2.46
N LYS A 472 -24.99 -31.85 -1.34
CA LYS A 472 -25.84 -32.91 -0.79
C LYS A 472 -27.24 -32.41 -0.49
N GLU A 473 -27.36 -31.27 0.20
CA GLU A 473 -28.67 -30.66 0.49
C GLU A 473 -29.38 -30.24 -0.81
N LYS A 474 -28.65 -29.65 -1.77
CA LYS A 474 -29.23 -29.23 -3.06
C LYS A 474 -29.75 -30.41 -3.88
N ILE A 475 -29.00 -31.52 -3.96
CA ILE A 475 -29.42 -32.77 -4.64
C ILE A 475 -30.67 -33.34 -3.98
N LYS A 476 -30.70 -33.39 -2.64
CA LYS A 476 -31.84 -33.90 -1.88
C LYS A 476 -33.10 -33.05 -2.11
N ASN A 477 -32.98 -31.73 -2.02
CA ASN A 477 -34.10 -30.80 -2.20
C ASN A 477 -34.68 -30.83 -3.63
N LEU A 478 -33.86 -31.18 -4.62
CA LEU A 478 -34.28 -31.33 -6.02
C LEU A 478 -34.72 -32.77 -6.37
N ASN A 479 -34.72 -33.71 -5.41
CA ASN A 479 -35.02 -35.13 -5.61
C ASN A 479 -34.16 -35.79 -6.71
N LEU A 480 -32.86 -35.49 -6.73
CA LEU A 480 -31.91 -35.99 -7.76
C LEU A 480 -31.00 -37.13 -7.27
N THR A 481 -31.28 -37.72 -6.10
CA THR A 481 -30.43 -38.76 -5.49
C THR A 481 -30.29 -40.01 -6.36
N ASP A 482 -31.28 -40.31 -7.19
CA ASP A 482 -31.25 -41.49 -8.08
C ASP A 482 -30.41 -41.24 -9.34
N LYS A 483 -30.13 -39.98 -9.67
CA LYS A 483 -29.37 -39.56 -10.86
C LYS A 483 -27.97 -39.06 -10.54
N ILE A 484 -27.75 -38.51 -9.34
CA ILE A 484 -26.48 -37.91 -8.94
C ILE A 484 -25.89 -38.64 -7.74
N THR A 485 -24.73 -39.26 -7.96
CA THR A 485 -23.86 -39.81 -6.89
C THR A 485 -22.83 -38.76 -6.50
N LEU A 486 -22.97 -38.19 -5.30
CA LEU A 486 -22.00 -37.24 -4.74
C LEU A 486 -21.00 -37.96 -3.82
N LEU A 487 -19.70 -37.81 -4.09
CA LEU A 487 -18.62 -38.45 -3.35
C LEU A 487 -17.74 -37.42 -2.61
N PHE A 488 -17.51 -37.64 -1.32
CA PHE A 488 -16.52 -36.91 -0.53
C PHE A 488 -15.21 -37.69 -0.49
N GLN A 489 -14.46 -37.61 -1.59
CA GLN A 489 -13.28 -38.44 -1.81
C GLN A 489 -12.29 -37.71 -2.73
N ASP A 490 -11.03 -38.14 -2.73
CA ASP A 490 -10.08 -37.68 -3.74
C ASP A 490 -10.28 -38.44 -5.06
N TYR A 491 -10.27 -37.72 -6.19
CA TYR A 491 -10.49 -38.29 -7.52
C TYR A 491 -9.50 -39.42 -7.88
N ARG A 492 -8.30 -39.41 -7.28
CA ARG A 492 -7.26 -40.43 -7.50
C ARG A 492 -7.70 -41.83 -7.06
N HIS A 493 -8.66 -41.90 -6.13
CA HIS A 493 -9.19 -43.14 -5.57
C HIS A 493 -10.52 -43.57 -6.18
N LEU A 494 -11.01 -42.89 -7.22
CA LEU A 494 -12.23 -43.30 -7.92
C LEU A 494 -11.99 -44.56 -8.76
N ASP A 495 -12.98 -45.42 -8.85
CA ASP A 495 -12.93 -46.61 -9.71
C ASP A 495 -14.16 -46.64 -10.65
N GLY A 496 -14.11 -47.50 -11.66
CA GLY A 496 -15.16 -47.64 -12.67
C GLY A 496 -14.82 -46.97 -14.00
N THR A 497 -15.82 -46.92 -14.89
CA THR A 497 -15.71 -46.36 -16.24
C THR A 497 -16.86 -45.40 -16.53
N PHE A 498 -16.57 -44.33 -17.24
CA PHE A 498 -17.51 -43.24 -17.54
C PHE A 498 -17.47 -42.91 -19.03
N ASP A 499 -18.62 -42.54 -19.59
CA ASP A 499 -18.74 -42.11 -20.98
C ASP A 499 -18.05 -40.76 -21.19
N ARG A 500 -18.13 -39.88 -20.18
CA ARG A 500 -17.51 -38.56 -20.18
C ARG A 500 -16.86 -38.26 -18.84
N VAL A 501 -15.73 -37.58 -18.88
CA VAL A 501 -15.09 -36.99 -17.69
C VAL A 501 -15.01 -35.48 -17.90
N ILE A 502 -15.64 -34.69 -17.03
CA ILE A 502 -15.63 -33.22 -17.09
C ILE A 502 -14.90 -32.70 -15.85
N SER A 503 -13.96 -31.79 -16.04
CA SER A 503 -13.20 -31.17 -14.96
C SER A 503 -13.02 -29.68 -15.21
N ILE A 504 -13.61 -28.83 -14.35
CA ILE A 504 -13.61 -27.37 -14.52
C ILE A 504 -12.65 -26.75 -13.51
N GLU A 505 -11.57 -26.14 -13.98
CA GLU A 505 -10.60 -25.35 -13.19
C GLU A 505 -10.10 -26.08 -11.91
N MET A 506 -9.90 -27.39 -12.05
CA MET A 506 -9.37 -28.27 -11.00
C MET A 506 -7.89 -28.61 -11.20
N ILE A 507 -7.39 -28.56 -12.45
CA ILE A 507 -6.02 -28.95 -12.80
C ILE A 507 -4.98 -28.02 -12.18
N GLU A 508 -5.37 -26.78 -11.90
CA GLU A 508 -4.61 -25.74 -11.21
C GLU A 508 -4.27 -26.14 -9.78
N ALA A 509 -5.11 -26.96 -9.14
CA ALA A 509 -4.89 -27.46 -7.78
C ALA A 509 -4.07 -28.75 -7.73
N VAL A 510 -3.80 -29.40 -8.88
CA VAL A 510 -3.08 -30.69 -8.95
C VAL A 510 -1.60 -30.52 -8.64
N GLY A 511 -0.98 -29.44 -9.11
CA GLY A 511 0.46 -29.22 -8.98
C GLY A 511 1.29 -29.92 -10.05
N HIS A 512 2.37 -29.27 -10.50
CA HIS A 512 3.22 -29.71 -11.61
C HIS A 512 3.59 -31.20 -11.58
N LYS A 513 4.05 -31.69 -10.43
CA LYS A 513 4.54 -33.07 -10.25
C LYS A 513 3.46 -34.14 -10.47
N TYR A 514 2.19 -33.80 -10.23
CA TYR A 514 1.09 -34.76 -10.23
C TYR A 514 0.23 -34.72 -11.49
N LEU A 515 0.51 -33.81 -12.43
CA LEU A 515 -0.19 -33.74 -13.71
C LEU A 515 -0.16 -35.07 -14.49
N PRO A 516 0.95 -35.85 -14.55
CA PRO A 516 0.93 -37.17 -15.18
C PRO A 516 -0.06 -38.14 -14.53
N THR A 517 -0.13 -38.16 -13.20
CA THR A 517 -1.09 -38.99 -12.47
C THR A 517 -2.53 -38.56 -12.72
N TYR A 518 -2.78 -37.26 -12.82
CA TYR A 518 -4.10 -36.71 -13.14
C TYR A 518 -4.60 -37.18 -14.52
N PHE A 519 -3.81 -37.00 -15.58
CA PHE A 519 -4.19 -37.44 -16.93
C PHE A 519 -4.27 -38.97 -17.04
N LYS A 520 -3.37 -39.71 -16.38
CA LYS A 520 -3.48 -41.17 -16.31
C LYS A 520 -4.79 -41.60 -15.65
N LYS A 521 -5.20 -40.96 -14.55
CA LYS A 521 -6.44 -41.31 -13.87
C LYS A 521 -7.67 -41.04 -14.76
N ILE A 522 -7.71 -39.92 -15.45
CA ILE A 522 -8.77 -39.61 -16.43
C ILE A 522 -8.81 -40.68 -17.53
N ASN A 523 -7.65 -41.04 -18.09
CA ASN A 523 -7.55 -42.11 -19.07
C ASN A 523 -8.13 -43.43 -18.55
N ASP A 524 -7.79 -43.83 -17.33
CA ASP A 524 -8.22 -45.10 -16.75
C ASP A 524 -9.73 -45.12 -16.44
N LEU A 525 -10.33 -43.97 -16.14
CA LEU A 525 -11.75 -43.81 -15.83
C LEU A 525 -12.65 -43.67 -17.07
N LEU A 526 -12.09 -43.49 -18.27
CA LEU A 526 -12.89 -43.37 -19.49
C LEU A 526 -13.16 -44.74 -20.13
N THR A 527 -14.34 -44.90 -20.73
CA THR A 527 -14.62 -45.99 -21.69
C THR A 527 -13.70 -45.90 -22.91
N GLU A 528 -13.63 -46.95 -23.74
CA GLU A 528 -12.75 -46.99 -24.92
C GLU A 528 -13.03 -45.84 -25.92
N SER A 529 -14.28 -45.41 -26.04
CA SER A 529 -14.72 -44.28 -26.87
C SER A 529 -15.10 -43.04 -26.05
N GLY A 530 -14.60 -42.95 -24.82
CA GLY A 530 -14.91 -41.87 -23.89
C GLY A 530 -14.21 -40.56 -24.26
N LYS A 531 -14.81 -39.44 -23.83
CA LYS A 531 -14.24 -38.10 -23.98
C LYS A 531 -14.00 -37.44 -22.63
N ALA A 532 -12.87 -36.76 -22.49
CA ALA A 532 -12.63 -35.84 -21.38
C ALA A 532 -12.75 -34.39 -21.84
N PHE A 533 -13.41 -33.57 -21.02
CA PHE A 533 -13.43 -32.13 -21.15
C PHE A 533 -12.73 -31.51 -19.93
N ILE A 534 -11.76 -30.63 -20.18
CA ILE A 534 -11.04 -29.93 -19.13
C ILE A 534 -11.07 -28.43 -19.43
N GLN A 535 -11.66 -27.64 -18.53
CA GLN A 535 -11.45 -26.19 -18.48
C GLN A 535 -10.24 -25.92 -17.58
N SER A 536 -9.29 -25.14 -18.08
CA SER A 536 -7.98 -24.98 -17.47
C SER A 536 -7.40 -23.60 -17.73
N ILE A 537 -7.13 -22.86 -16.66
CA ILE A 537 -6.23 -21.72 -16.68
C ILE A 537 -4.82 -22.24 -16.96
N THR A 538 -4.24 -21.75 -18.04
CA THR A 538 -2.88 -22.08 -18.46
C THR A 538 -1.99 -20.85 -18.42
N ILE A 539 -0.71 -21.07 -18.24
CA ILE A 539 0.30 -20.04 -18.42
C ILE A 539 0.98 -20.23 -19.78
N ARG A 540 1.35 -19.13 -20.42
CA ARG A 540 2.05 -19.19 -21.71
C ARG A 540 3.34 -19.99 -21.63
N ASP A 541 3.61 -20.74 -22.69
CA ASP A 541 4.77 -21.63 -22.79
C ASP A 541 6.11 -20.88 -22.59
N GLU A 542 6.25 -19.65 -23.10
CA GLU A 542 7.53 -18.92 -23.03
C GLU A 542 7.95 -18.57 -21.60
N ILE A 543 6.98 -18.44 -20.68
CA ILE A 543 7.23 -18.06 -19.28
C ILE A 543 7.08 -19.24 -18.31
N TYR A 544 6.66 -20.41 -18.78
CA TYR A 544 6.37 -21.58 -17.95
C TYR A 544 7.57 -22.02 -17.09
N HIS A 545 8.78 -22.03 -17.66
CA HIS A 545 9.99 -22.43 -16.94
C HIS A 545 10.39 -21.45 -15.83
N THR A 546 10.12 -20.16 -16.00
CA THR A 546 10.37 -19.18 -14.93
C THR A 546 9.30 -19.30 -13.86
N TYR A 547 8.03 -19.42 -14.27
CA TYR A 547 6.88 -19.57 -13.38
C TYR A 547 7.02 -20.78 -12.44
N LYS A 548 7.36 -21.97 -12.99
CA LYS A 548 7.52 -23.20 -12.17
C LYS A 548 8.60 -23.09 -11.08
N SER A 549 9.51 -22.12 -11.18
CA SER A 549 10.68 -21.98 -10.30
C SER A 549 10.50 -20.95 -9.18
N LYS A 550 9.39 -20.21 -9.16
CA LYS A 550 9.16 -19.10 -8.24
C LYS A 550 7.74 -19.16 -7.66
N THR A 551 7.58 -18.60 -6.47
CA THR A 551 6.28 -18.35 -5.86
C THR A 551 5.90 -16.90 -6.07
N ASP A 552 4.70 -16.65 -6.62
CA ASP A 552 4.16 -15.31 -6.82
C ASP A 552 3.15 -14.91 -5.73
N TRP A 553 2.59 -13.70 -5.83
CA TRP A 553 1.60 -13.20 -4.88
C TRP A 553 0.35 -14.08 -4.80
N ILE A 554 -0.19 -14.53 -5.93
CA ILE A 554 -1.44 -15.31 -5.97
C ILE A 554 -1.25 -16.69 -5.34
N GLN A 555 -0.13 -17.36 -5.58
CA GLN A 555 0.22 -18.62 -4.92
C GLN A 555 0.43 -18.43 -3.42
N LYS A 556 0.94 -17.28 -2.98
CA LYS A 556 1.11 -17.00 -1.55
C LYS A 556 -0.21 -16.69 -0.84
N TYR A 557 -1.11 -15.97 -1.49
CA TYR A 557 -2.25 -15.31 -0.84
C TYR A 557 -3.63 -15.76 -1.27
N ILE A 558 -3.78 -16.53 -2.33
CA ILE A 558 -5.09 -16.97 -2.83
C ILE A 558 -5.09 -18.49 -3.01
N PHE A 559 -4.09 -19.02 -3.74
CA PHE A 559 -3.99 -20.44 -4.08
C PHE A 559 -2.64 -21.07 -3.65
N PRO A 560 -2.39 -21.28 -2.33
CA PRO A 560 -1.21 -21.99 -1.86
C PRO A 560 -1.08 -23.38 -2.48
N GLY A 561 0.04 -23.60 -3.19
CA GLY A 561 0.32 -24.85 -3.90
C GLY A 561 -0.30 -24.95 -5.30
N GLY A 562 -1.08 -23.95 -5.73
CA GLY A 562 -1.64 -23.88 -7.07
C GLY A 562 -0.55 -23.76 -8.15
N HIS A 563 -0.78 -24.39 -9.30
CA HIS A 563 0.15 -24.43 -10.42
C HIS A 563 -0.59 -24.40 -11.75
N LEU A 564 -0.30 -23.38 -12.57
CA LEU A 564 -0.84 -23.29 -13.92
C LEU A 564 0.02 -24.11 -14.91
N PRO A 565 -0.54 -25.14 -15.58
CA PRO A 565 0.18 -25.84 -16.64
C PRO A 565 0.30 -24.96 -17.91
N SER A 566 1.17 -25.35 -18.83
CA SER A 566 1.17 -24.83 -20.20
C SER A 566 0.55 -25.86 -21.16
N VAL A 567 0.01 -25.41 -22.30
CA VAL A 567 -0.62 -26.30 -23.28
C VAL A 567 0.40 -27.29 -23.87
N SER A 568 1.63 -26.83 -24.15
CA SER A 568 2.69 -27.75 -24.64
C SER A 568 3.06 -28.79 -23.57
N HIS A 569 3.07 -28.41 -22.29
CA HIS A 569 3.34 -29.37 -21.22
C HIS A 569 2.22 -30.40 -21.05
N ILE A 570 0.95 -29.99 -21.17
CA ILE A 570 -0.19 -30.91 -21.20
C ILE A 570 -0.03 -31.90 -22.36
N LYS A 571 0.27 -31.41 -23.57
CA LYS A 571 0.51 -32.25 -24.76
C LYS A 571 1.64 -33.25 -24.54
N GLU A 572 2.70 -32.86 -23.83
CA GLU A 572 3.81 -33.77 -23.49
C GLU A 572 3.37 -34.88 -22.53
N ILE A 573 2.56 -34.55 -21.52
CA ILE A 573 2.09 -35.51 -20.52
C ILE A 573 1.18 -36.57 -21.17
N ILE A 574 0.22 -36.16 -21.99
CA ILE A 574 -0.78 -37.07 -22.56
C ILE A 574 -0.19 -38.07 -23.57
N LYS A 575 1.05 -37.87 -24.06
CA LYS A 575 1.76 -38.87 -24.90
C LYS A 575 1.90 -40.23 -24.24
N ASN A 576 1.85 -40.29 -22.90
CA ASN A 576 1.93 -41.52 -22.12
C ASN A 576 0.54 -42.08 -21.74
N THR A 577 -0.51 -41.66 -22.45
CA THR A 577 -1.90 -42.09 -22.25
C THR A 577 -2.54 -42.37 -23.63
N ASN A 578 -3.74 -42.93 -23.65
CA ASN A 578 -4.52 -43.07 -24.89
C ASN A 578 -5.31 -41.80 -25.23
N LEU A 579 -5.12 -40.71 -24.48
CA LEU A 579 -5.82 -39.45 -24.72
C LEU A 579 -5.17 -38.66 -25.85
N SER A 580 -6.01 -38.11 -26.73
CA SER A 580 -5.60 -37.20 -27.80
C SER A 580 -6.37 -35.91 -27.68
N LEU A 581 -5.67 -34.78 -27.57
CA LEU A 581 -6.31 -33.45 -27.59
C LEU A 581 -6.89 -33.20 -28.99
N THR A 582 -8.21 -33.15 -29.11
CA THR A 582 -8.96 -33.00 -30.37
C THR A 582 -9.55 -31.60 -30.56
N PHE A 583 -9.81 -30.88 -29.47
CA PHE A 583 -10.29 -29.50 -29.53
C PHE A 583 -9.63 -28.65 -28.44
N SER A 584 -9.35 -27.39 -28.77
CA SER A 584 -8.87 -26.39 -27.81
C SER A 584 -9.37 -24.99 -28.18
N GLU A 585 -10.09 -24.34 -27.27
CA GLU A 585 -10.58 -22.96 -27.44
C GLU A 585 -10.11 -22.10 -26.26
N ASN A 586 -9.49 -20.95 -26.52
CA ASN A 586 -9.09 -20.01 -25.48
C ASN A 586 -10.28 -19.09 -25.12
N ILE A 587 -10.87 -19.32 -23.96
CA ILE A 587 -11.94 -18.51 -23.38
C ILE A 587 -11.43 -17.44 -22.41
N GLY A 588 -10.12 -17.32 -22.21
CA GLY A 588 -9.49 -16.33 -21.32
C GLY A 588 -9.98 -14.87 -21.45
N PRO A 589 -10.34 -14.36 -22.65
CA PRO A 589 -10.95 -13.03 -22.78
C PRO A 589 -12.25 -12.86 -21.97
N HIS A 590 -13.07 -13.91 -21.82
CA HIS A 590 -14.31 -13.88 -21.03
C HIS A 590 -14.03 -13.81 -19.52
N TYR A 591 -12.86 -14.29 -19.08
CA TYR A 591 -12.46 -14.23 -17.67
C TYR A 591 -12.25 -12.79 -17.21
N ILE A 592 -11.82 -11.89 -18.10
CA ILE A 592 -11.66 -10.47 -17.78
C ILE A 592 -12.99 -9.85 -17.35
N GLN A 593 -14.09 -10.19 -18.05
CA GLN A 593 -15.44 -9.74 -17.70
C GLN A 593 -15.95 -10.46 -16.43
N THR A 594 -15.74 -11.77 -16.33
CA THR A 594 -16.12 -12.56 -15.14
C THR A 594 -15.55 -11.94 -13.86
N LEU A 595 -14.25 -11.60 -13.86
CA LEU A 595 -13.57 -10.98 -12.72
C LEU A 595 -14.05 -9.55 -12.45
N GLU A 596 -14.45 -8.80 -13.48
CA GLU A 596 -15.04 -7.46 -13.31
C GLU A 596 -16.41 -7.57 -12.63
N ASP A 597 -17.26 -8.51 -13.05
CA ASP A 597 -18.58 -8.73 -12.47
C ASP A 597 -18.47 -9.16 -10.99
N TRP A 598 -17.52 -10.06 -10.68
CA TRP A 598 -17.22 -10.44 -9.29
C TRP A 598 -16.74 -9.24 -8.47
N LYS A 599 -15.84 -8.41 -9.02
CA LYS A 599 -15.35 -7.21 -8.32
C LYS A 599 -16.47 -6.23 -8.03
N ILE A 600 -17.30 -5.90 -9.04
CA ILE A 600 -18.42 -4.97 -8.90
C ILE A 600 -19.42 -5.49 -7.86
N THR A 601 -19.71 -6.80 -7.89
CA THR A 601 -20.66 -7.40 -6.95
C THR A 601 -20.10 -7.44 -5.52
N LEU A 602 -18.81 -7.77 -5.34
CA LEU A 602 -18.15 -7.71 -4.05
C LEU A 602 -18.16 -6.29 -3.47
N LEU A 603 -17.87 -5.28 -4.28
CA LEU A 603 -17.89 -3.86 -3.88
C LEU A 603 -19.29 -3.43 -3.39
N LYS A 604 -20.35 -3.88 -4.06
CA LYS A 604 -21.74 -3.63 -3.63
C LYS A 604 -22.10 -4.30 -2.30
N ASN A 605 -21.43 -5.40 -1.97
CA ASN A 605 -21.67 -6.21 -0.77
C ASN A 605 -20.62 -6.04 0.33
N ILE A 606 -19.80 -4.97 0.31
CA ILE A 606 -18.73 -4.74 1.29
C ILE A 606 -19.24 -4.80 2.74
N GLU A 607 -20.40 -4.21 3.02
CA GLU A 607 -20.95 -4.20 4.39
C GLU A 607 -21.39 -5.60 4.85
N THR A 608 -21.89 -6.43 3.94
CA THR A 608 -22.16 -7.85 4.20
C THR A 608 -20.86 -8.61 4.45
N VAL A 609 -19.81 -8.37 3.67
CA VAL A 609 -18.50 -9.00 3.88
C VAL A 609 -17.93 -8.62 5.25
N LYS A 610 -18.08 -7.36 5.68
CA LYS A 610 -17.68 -6.92 7.03
C LYS A 610 -18.50 -7.56 8.13
N SER A 611 -19.82 -7.74 7.95
CA SER A 611 -20.69 -8.37 8.94
C SER A 611 -20.37 -9.86 9.16
N LEU A 612 -19.80 -10.53 8.14
CA LEU A 612 -19.22 -11.88 8.26
C LEU A 612 -17.89 -11.92 9.05
N GLY A 613 -17.38 -10.78 9.50
CA GLY A 613 -16.16 -10.69 10.32
C GLY A 613 -14.86 -10.48 9.55
N PHE A 614 -14.93 -10.15 8.26
CA PHE A 614 -13.74 -9.85 7.45
C PHE A 614 -13.35 -8.37 7.52
N ASP A 615 -12.05 -8.10 7.67
CA ASP A 615 -11.52 -6.74 7.77
C ASP A 615 -11.19 -6.11 6.40
N ASP A 616 -10.85 -4.82 6.41
CA ASP A 616 -10.48 -4.09 5.19
C ASP A 616 -9.26 -4.70 4.48
N THR A 617 -8.34 -5.32 5.23
CA THR A 617 -7.14 -5.96 4.64
C THR A 617 -7.56 -7.17 3.80
N PHE A 618 -8.50 -7.97 4.30
CA PHE A 618 -9.09 -9.09 3.59
C PHE A 618 -9.85 -8.62 2.34
N ILE A 619 -10.67 -7.58 2.45
CA ILE A 619 -11.42 -7.04 1.30
C ILE A 619 -10.45 -6.54 0.22
N ARG A 620 -9.42 -5.76 0.59
CA ARG A 620 -8.40 -5.27 -0.33
C ARG A 620 -7.58 -6.39 -0.97
N LYS A 621 -7.34 -7.50 -0.24
CA LYS A 621 -6.72 -8.71 -0.82
C LYS A 621 -7.55 -9.25 -1.99
N TRP A 622 -8.86 -9.38 -1.83
CA TRP A 622 -9.74 -9.90 -2.88
C TRP A 622 -9.89 -8.94 -4.06
N LEU A 623 -10.01 -7.64 -3.80
CA LEU A 623 -10.03 -6.63 -4.86
C LEU A 623 -8.74 -6.64 -5.68
N TYR A 624 -7.58 -6.70 -5.02
CA TYR A 624 -6.29 -6.81 -5.69
C TYR A 624 -6.18 -8.10 -6.50
N TYR A 625 -6.67 -9.23 -5.96
CA TYR A 625 -6.68 -10.50 -6.66
C TYR A 625 -7.46 -10.42 -7.99
N PHE A 626 -8.67 -9.85 -7.97
CA PHE A 626 -9.47 -9.71 -9.20
C PHE A 626 -8.72 -8.86 -10.24
N GLU A 627 -8.21 -7.69 -9.84
CA GLU A 627 -7.53 -6.79 -10.77
C GLU A 627 -6.18 -7.32 -11.26
N TYR A 628 -5.46 -8.05 -10.41
CA TYR A 628 -4.24 -8.77 -10.75
C TYR A 628 -4.50 -9.83 -11.83
N CYS A 629 -5.54 -10.65 -11.65
CA CYS A 629 -5.92 -11.65 -12.65
C CYS A 629 -6.42 -11.01 -13.94
N GLN A 630 -7.24 -9.96 -13.87
CA GLN A 630 -7.68 -9.21 -15.06
C GLN A 630 -6.49 -8.68 -15.87
N ALA A 631 -5.48 -8.11 -15.19
CA ALA A 631 -4.25 -7.65 -15.84
C ALA A 631 -3.48 -8.82 -16.48
N GLY A 632 -3.39 -9.96 -15.79
CA GLY A 632 -2.73 -11.17 -16.31
C GLY A 632 -3.36 -11.71 -17.60
N PHE A 633 -4.69 -11.84 -17.64
CA PHE A 633 -5.43 -12.25 -18.84
C PHE A 633 -5.32 -11.20 -19.95
N LYS A 634 -5.48 -9.92 -19.63
CA LYS A 634 -5.39 -8.83 -20.61
C LYS A 634 -3.97 -8.64 -21.19
N ALA A 635 -2.94 -9.03 -20.44
CA ALA A 635 -1.55 -9.07 -20.90
C ALA A 635 -1.20 -10.33 -21.71
N ASP A 636 -2.17 -11.25 -21.87
CA ASP A 636 -1.97 -12.59 -22.41
C ASP A 636 -0.79 -13.28 -21.72
N GLN A 637 -0.66 -13.19 -20.39
CA GLN A 637 0.33 -13.99 -19.64
C GLN A 637 -0.25 -15.33 -19.22
N VAL A 638 -1.51 -15.29 -18.82
CA VAL A 638 -2.36 -16.44 -18.54
C VAL A 638 -3.50 -16.47 -19.55
N ARG A 639 -3.98 -17.67 -19.84
CA ARG A 639 -5.11 -17.98 -20.73
C ARG A 639 -6.02 -18.95 -20.01
N ASP A 640 -7.22 -19.14 -20.51
CA ASP A 640 -8.12 -20.18 -20.01
C ASP A 640 -8.65 -20.96 -21.20
N TYR A 641 -8.52 -22.27 -21.16
CA TYR A 641 -8.84 -23.13 -22.29
C TYR A 641 -9.95 -24.12 -21.96
N HIS A 642 -10.89 -24.25 -22.88
CA HIS A 642 -11.69 -25.46 -23.05
C HIS A 642 -10.88 -26.46 -23.86
N LEU A 643 -10.57 -27.62 -23.28
CA LEU A 643 -9.76 -28.67 -23.88
C LEU A 643 -10.59 -29.97 -23.95
N VAL A 644 -10.73 -30.55 -25.13
CA VAL A 644 -11.39 -31.86 -25.32
C VAL A 644 -10.36 -32.91 -25.71
N PHE A 645 -10.42 -34.05 -25.03
CA PHE A 645 -9.56 -35.19 -25.27
C PHE A 645 -10.41 -36.40 -25.60
N ASP A 646 -10.13 -37.03 -26.74
CA ASP A 646 -10.73 -38.30 -27.11
C ASP A 646 -9.79 -39.42 -26.68
N LYS A 647 -10.33 -40.49 -26.08
CA LYS A 647 -9.59 -41.71 -25.82
C LYS A 647 -9.54 -42.55 -27.09
N LYS A 648 -8.33 -42.95 -27.48
CA LYS A 648 -8.03 -43.81 -28.63
C LYS A 648 -8.09 -45.29 -28.29
#